data_AF-A0A2P6ML65-F1
#
_entry.id   AF-A0A2P6ML65-F1
#
_cell.length_a   1.000
_cell.length_b   1.000
_cell.length_c   1.000
_cell.angle_alpha   90.00
_cell.angle_beta   90.00
_cell.angle_gamma   90.00
#
_symmetry.space_group_name_H-M   'P 1'
#
loop_
_entity.id
_entity.type
_entity.pdbx_description
1 polymer ?
#
loop_
_entity_poly.entity_id
_entity_poly.type
_entity_poly.pdbx_seq_one_letter_code
_entity_poly.pdbx_strand_id
1 'polypeptide(L)'
;MLTLNYIIPGEECYVARFRRTTAGLLSAALLFSAAAPAAAQGGPPAHAKNGGPPAHAQAGGPPDHAQGPKREVEGLEWIDASTFIIDFDKTAPPGLPLERYADISFQLDGDAPEVVNRTYDSDDKSLVTVHLSGELTTEGTLIINGYEAPFDFAEEEEDTGPSILDVRQEAIGTDQTVSGIVTAAEEAGGQTNMYIQDDSAAILVRGAGLGDQYDRGDLVEFEGELNQFRDMLQILVDDSEMLEEDAGEIEPELVDATFFDGGQDDIEAKLITVEDLTLTYDDFNDYDAETPAGAMRVLGSLVDLEETTYDEMTGVVNYHFYENKLMPRDELDVVKDATLTRPAQASEPSGTIPSGTEVTLSSPSEDAVIYYTLDGSDPTIGSAVYDGPITITEETTLKTMAVADGLSESEVLTYTYGIALEAGEATIADIQGEGHVSPYEGQTVRDVPGIVTHTENNAFYMQMAESDGNLNTSEGMFVYLSGHDVEVGDEVHVDGTVAEWEQDGYDDNDDLRTTQISGSNADVISSGNELPAPIVIGVDREIPEELIANIDEYDIETGEGFNAETNAIDFYESLENMRIEIPGQVTVTGPQKYQELTVVSEEWDLENRTPTGGVYLEENPEAGPELNTEIMFVNVPYGTVAKTGDYFDEGVTGVMSYNFGNFKVEPTEELPELMDGGNERRDETTIEFNEDELTVATYNVENYDQSQTEKTQKLAASMADELNAPDIMTLVEVMDNSGESDDGVTSADENYEALAEAIADLGGPNYAYTESAPIDGLDGGIPGGNIRVGHMYRTDRVELPDTSVAPSGEGVTIEADGSLSHGTGFIDPQNDAFQSSRKPVVTEFSFKGEPVYVIGNHWNSKRGDLAAYGMEQPALQGSRDQRQAIAEVVGGFVADLNEANEQPNVVALGDFNDFPWSEPVETLADLGGMYNTIFELPRNEQYTYNYNGNSQSLDSILISEHLQDGLDVDFMNINSEFMEVHGRASDHDPAMVQLVIPDIDPDYDMGDVTAPEITFEDDALNSDPTVTINQGDDFTAPAVTAEDNVDGDLTDQVTVSGDDFDTNKSGTYTVRYEVTDSSGNTAVKNLTVEVLFEGTDIAELENAGFEAWTDGLPDNWFGGATNIAQSRTIQSSDAFDGEYAAQLVNESTSHNRFTTQRYSIEEGATYEVTFQAKGNGEIRNAMFAEGLHGNNYSGYSAYTTLTGGDWTEITWEYEAPGSTEAELIISLRNTDADGILVDNVEITKTSN
;
A
#
# COMPACT_ATOMS: atom_id res chain seq x y z
N MET A 1 42.47 -14.90 0.99
CA MET A 1 43.84 -14.64 0.49
C MET A 1 44.80 -15.71 1.05
N LEU A 2 45.53 -16.47 0.21
CA LEU A 2 46.81 -17.20 0.47
C LEU A 2 47.17 -17.85 1.86
N THR A 3 47.35 -19.19 1.84
CA THR A 3 48.47 -20.04 2.39
C THR A 3 48.28 -21.01 3.58
N LEU A 4 48.75 -22.27 3.39
CA LEU A 4 48.92 -23.40 4.33
C LEU A 4 50.06 -23.26 5.38
N ASN A 5 50.02 -24.06 6.48
CA ASN A 5 51.05 -25.06 6.91
C ASN A 5 50.55 -25.83 8.19
N TYR A 6 50.34 -27.16 8.29
CA TYR A 6 51.17 -28.40 8.18
C TYR A 6 51.81 -28.96 9.50
N ILE A 7 51.44 -30.20 9.90
CA ILE A 7 52.23 -31.35 10.48
C ILE A 7 51.58 -32.10 11.70
N ILE A 8 51.56 -33.45 11.60
CA ILE A 8 51.04 -34.53 12.51
C ILE A 8 52.23 -35.36 13.13
N PRO A 9 52.14 -36.42 14.00
CA PRO A 9 51.00 -37.30 14.42
C PRO A 9 50.92 -37.71 15.94
N GLY A 10 49.98 -38.61 16.31
CA GLY A 10 49.96 -39.38 17.59
C GLY A 10 48.84 -40.45 17.65
N GLU A 11 49.10 -41.65 18.17
CA GLU A 11 48.38 -42.93 17.96
C GLU A 11 47.01 -43.14 18.68
N GLU A 12 46.08 -43.80 17.95
CA GLU A 12 45.10 -44.85 18.33
C GLU A 12 44.30 -44.76 19.66
N CYS A 13 42.99 -44.44 19.59
CA CYS A 13 41.85 -45.38 19.72
C CYS A 13 40.52 -44.64 19.98
N TYR A 14 39.64 -44.56 18.98
CA TYR A 14 38.24 -44.14 19.18
C TYR A 14 37.34 -45.36 19.39
N VAL A 15 36.57 -45.35 20.48
CA VAL A 15 35.35 -46.14 20.63
C VAL A 15 34.23 -45.33 19.99
N ALA A 16 33.48 -45.92 19.07
CA ALA A 16 32.30 -45.27 18.50
C ALA A 16 31.13 -45.39 19.51
N ARG A 17 30.73 -44.28 20.12
CA ARG A 17 29.35 -44.07 20.57
C ARG A 17 28.59 -43.55 19.34
N PHE A 18 27.48 -44.19 18.98
CA PHE A 18 26.59 -43.72 17.92
C PHE A 18 25.42 -42.97 18.55
N ARG A 19 25.33 -41.64 18.38
CA ARG A 19 24.05 -40.91 18.50
C ARG A 19 23.11 -41.40 17.39
N ARG A 20 21.81 -41.50 17.66
CA ARG A 20 20.79 -41.66 16.61
C ARG A 20 20.71 -40.32 15.85
N THR A 21 20.83 -40.35 14.54
CA THR A 21 20.49 -39.21 13.66
C THR A 21 19.65 -39.73 12.50
N THR A 22 18.63 -38.96 12.15
CA THR A 22 17.57 -39.34 11.21
C THR A 22 17.89 -38.85 9.80
N ALA A 23 17.27 -39.49 8.79
CA ALA A 23 17.11 -39.04 7.40
C ALA A 23 18.34 -39.00 6.45
N GLY A 24 18.04 -38.96 5.14
CA GLY A 24 18.90 -38.35 4.12
C GLY A 24 19.62 -39.28 3.12
N LEU A 25 19.04 -39.48 1.93
CA LEU A 25 19.75 -39.96 0.73
C LEU A 25 20.30 -38.77 -0.08
N LEU A 26 21.54 -38.86 -0.60
CA LEU A 26 21.83 -38.47 -2.00
C LEU A 26 23.17 -39.08 -2.51
N SER A 27 23.46 -38.91 -3.80
CA SER A 27 24.43 -39.73 -4.55
C SER A 27 25.54 -38.97 -5.29
N ALA A 28 26.61 -39.72 -5.65
CA ALA A 28 27.66 -39.40 -6.63
C ALA A 28 28.84 -38.49 -6.14
N ALA A 29 30.08 -38.54 -6.65
CA ALA A 29 30.66 -39.36 -7.73
C ALA A 29 32.23 -39.47 -7.72
N LEU A 30 32.77 -40.48 -8.44
CA LEU A 30 34.06 -40.50 -9.20
C LEU A 30 35.47 -40.58 -8.52
N LEU A 31 36.06 -41.79 -8.63
CA LEU A 31 37.35 -42.11 -9.32
C LEU A 31 38.77 -42.16 -8.65
N PHE A 32 39.40 -43.33 -8.93
CA PHE A 32 40.82 -43.60 -9.29
C PHE A 32 41.97 -43.78 -8.26
N SER A 33 42.32 -45.06 -8.05
CA SER A 33 43.70 -45.62 -8.05
C SER A 33 44.62 -45.34 -6.83
N ALA A 34 45.70 -46.09 -6.52
CA ALA A 34 46.37 -47.20 -7.20
C ALA A 34 47.18 -48.13 -6.24
N ALA A 35 47.44 -49.36 -6.71
CA ALA A 35 48.68 -50.16 -6.55
C ALA A 35 49.29 -50.53 -5.17
N ALA A 36 49.49 -51.85 -4.98
CA ALA A 36 50.29 -52.48 -3.92
C ALA A 36 51.81 -52.50 -4.20
N PRO A 37 52.63 -52.93 -3.22
CA PRO A 37 53.45 -54.14 -3.38
C PRO A 37 53.42 -55.07 -2.12
N ALA A 38 53.27 -56.41 -2.23
CA ALA A 38 54.33 -57.41 -2.46
C ALA A 38 55.50 -57.37 -1.42
N ALA A 39 55.98 -58.45 -0.76
CA ALA A 39 55.72 -59.90 -0.78
C ALA A 39 56.30 -60.55 0.55
N ALA A 40 56.49 -61.86 0.80
CA ALA A 40 56.50 -63.05 -0.06
C ALA A 40 56.42 -64.44 0.68
N GLN A 41 55.64 -65.37 0.10
CA GLN A 41 55.94 -66.81 -0.16
C GLN A 41 55.94 -67.92 0.94
N GLY A 42 55.16 -68.97 0.61
CA GLY A 42 55.50 -70.39 0.77
C GLY A 42 54.53 -71.22 1.65
N GLY A 43 53.88 -72.30 1.20
CA GLY A 43 53.80 -72.95 -0.12
C GLY A 43 52.85 -74.19 -0.08
N PRO A 44 52.29 -74.66 -1.23
CA PRO A 44 51.31 -75.77 -1.34
C PRO A 44 52.02 -77.15 -1.46
N PRO A 45 51.38 -78.34 -1.73
CA PRO A 45 50.02 -78.66 -2.24
C PRO A 45 49.35 -79.90 -1.55
N ALA A 46 48.32 -80.64 -2.01
CA ALA A 46 47.56 -80.73 -3.28
C ALA A 46 46.19 -81.48 -3.11
N HIS A 47 45.21 -81.18 -3.99
CA HIS A 47 44.31 -82.11 -4.75
C HIS A 47 43.53 -83.29 -4.08
N ALA A 48 42.33 -83.73 -4.52
CA ALA A 48 41.40 -83.27 -5.57
C ALA A 48 40.07 -84.08 -5.67
N LYS A 49 39.01 -83.43 -6.21
CA LYS A 49 38.00 -83.91 -7.20
C LYS A 49 36.81 -84.87 -6.86
N ASN A 50 35.61 -84.30 -7.06
CA ASN A 50 34.50 -84.69 -7.97
C ASN A 50 33.68 -86.00 -7.81
N GLY A 51 32.33 -85.88 -7.90
CA GLY A 51 31.43 -86.95 -8.38
C GLY A 51 29.91 -86.64 -8.25
N GLY A 52 29.15 -86.66 -9.36
CA GLY A 52 27.74 -86.21 -9.47
C GLY A 52 26.57 -87.15 -9.04
N PRO A 53 25.31 -86.89 -9.51
CA PRO A 53 24.01 -87.34 -8.93
C PRO A 53 23.39 -88.56 -9.70
N PRO A 54 22.06 -88.94 -9.68
CA PRO A 54 20.84 -88.45 -8.97
C PRO A 54 19.81 -89.53 -8.44
N ALA A 55 18.61 -89.10 -7.99
CA ALA A 55 17.25 -89.70 -8.16
C ALA A 55 16.44 -90.42 -7.02
N HIS A 56 15.29 -89.80 -6.67
CA HIS A 56 13.91 -90.31 -6.40
C HIS A 56 13.47 -91.24 -5.23
N ALA A 57 12.38 -90.78 -4.56
CA ALA A 57 11.14 -91.47 -4.14
C ALA A 57 10.86 -91.75 -2.62
N GLN A 58 9.56 -91.79 -2.28
CA GLN A 58 8.95 -91.60 -0.94
C GLN A 58 8.83 -92.86 -0.05
N ALA A 59 8.77 -92.66 1.28
CA ALA A 59 7.61 -93.00 2.17
C ALA A 59 7.99 -93.61 3.55
N GLY A 60 7.40 -93.08 4.64
CA GLY A 60 7.27 -93.73 5.96
C GLY A 60 7.89 -92.99 7.16
N GLY A 61 7.09 -92.68 8.19
CA GLY A 61 7.54 -92.29 9.56
C GLY A 61 6.89 -93.22 10.61
N PRO A 62 6.70 -92.83 11.89
CA PRO A 62 7.38 -91.85 12.76
C PRO A 62 7.91 -92.58 14.06
N PRO A 63 8.12 -91.98 15.25
CA PRO A 63 8.44 -90.59 15.64
C PRO A 63 9.82 -90.48 16.37
N ASP A 64 10.06 -89.32 17.01
CA ASP A 64 10.98 -89.12 18.14
C ASP A 64 12.49 -88.92 17.86
N HIS A 65 12.82 -87.77 17.27
CA HIS A 65 13.99 -86.94 17.62
C HIS A 65 13.66 -85.48 17.25
N ALA A 66 12.92 -84.80 18.14
CA ALA A 66 12.23 -83.53 17.83
C ALA A 66 12.98 -82.27 18.31
N GLN A 67 14.28 -82.18 18.04
CA GLN A 67 15.06 -80.94 18.14
C GLN A 67 15.76 -80.70 16.80
N GLY A 68 15.62 -79.49 16.26
CA GLY A 68 16.52 -79.03 15.19
C GLY A 68 17.92 -78.84 15.76
N PRO A 69 18.98 -78.83 14.93
CA PRO A 69 20.24 -78.28 15.39
C PRO A 69 20.02 -76.81 15.78
N LYS A 70 20.62 -76.41 16.90
CA LYS A 70 20.78 -74.99 17.23
C LYS A 70 21.45 -74.27 16.06
N ARG A 71 21.00 -73.05 15.78
CA ARG A 71 21.63 -72.18 14.78
C ARG A 71 22.88 -71.51 15.37
N GLU A 72 23.90 -71.29 14.56
CA GLU A 72 24.97 -70.37 14.94
C GLU A 72 24.44 -68.95 14.74
N VAL A 73 24.75 -68.05 15.69
CA VAL A 73 24.39 -66.63 15.60
C VAL A 73 25.54 -65.92 14.90
N GLU A 74 25.27 -65.21 13.81
CA GLU A 74 26.26 -64.45 13.05
C GLU A 74 26.28 -62.96 13.46
N GLY A 75 25.16 -62.44 13.97
CA GLY A 75 25.04 -61.08 14.50
C GLY A 75 23.88 -60.92 15.47
N LEU A 76 23.91 -59.83 16.26
CA LEU A 76 22.83 -59.41 17.16
C LEU A 76 22.79 -57.88 17.20
N GLU A 77 21.59 -57.32 17.10
CA GLU A 77 21.34 -55.88 17.04
C GLU A 77 20.18 -55.54 17.98
N TRP A 78 20.33 -54.51 18.81
CA TRP A 78 19.27 -54.02 19.70
C TRP A 78 18.44 -52.95 18.99
N ILE A 79 17.11 -53.02 19.13
CA ILE A 79 16.20 -51.96 18.67
C ILE A 79 15.91 -51.00 19.82
N ASP A 80 15.61 -51.55 20.99
CA ASP A 80 15.27 -50.87 22.24
C ASP A 80 15.52 -51.80 23.45
N ALA A 81 15.25 -51.34 24.68
CA ALA A 81 15.47 -52.10 25.91
C ALA A 81 14.59 -53.37 26.05
N SER A 82 13.58 -53.55 25.19
CA SER A 82 12.67 -54.71 25.16
C SER A 82 12.80 -55.59 23.90
N THR A 83 13.46 -55.10 22.84
CA THR A 83 13.46 -55.72 21.50
C THR A 83 14.83 -55.77 20.85
N PHE A 84 15.18 -56.92 20.26
CA PHE A 84 16.42 -57.12 19.50
C PHE A 84 16.24 -58.06 18.30
N ILE A 85 17.13 -57.96 17.31
CA ILE A 85 17.20 -58.82 16.13
C ILE A 85 18.34 -59.82 16.31
N ILE A 86 18.07 -61.09 16.00
CA ILE A 86 19.09 -62.15 15.89
C ILE A 86 19.31 -62.47 14.42
N ASP A 87 20.56 -62.41 13.95
CA ASP A 87 20.95 -62.99 12.66
C ASP A 87 21.54 -64.39 12.85
N PHE A 88 21.01 -65.35 12.10
CA PHE A 88 21.38 -66.77 12.17
C PHE A 88 22.11 -67.24 10.92
N ASP A 89 23.02 -68.22 11.09
CA ASP A 89 23.86 -68.81 10.04
C ASP A 89 23.16 -69.25 8.74
N LYS A 90 21.83 -69.45 8.81
CA LYS A 90 20.86 -69.69 7.72
C LYS A 90 19.46 -69.37 8.23
N THR A 91 18.59 -68.98 7.30
CA THR A 91 17.13 -68.90 7.42
C THR A 91 16.52 -69.75 8.55
N ALA A 92 15.87 -69.08 9.50
CA ALA A 92 15.17 -69.69 10.61
C ALA A 92 14.01 -70.58 10.10
N PRO A 93 13.75 -71.76 10.72
CA PRO A 93 12.77 -72.70 10.16
C PRO A 93 11.32 -72.21 10.39
N PRO A 94 10.53 -71.92 9.33
CA PRO A 94 9.18 -71.40 9.50
C PRO A 94 8.27 -72.42 10.22
N GLY A 95 7.54 -71.94 11.23
CA GLY A 95 6.60 -72.73 12.02
C GLY A 95 7.21 -73.57 13.15
N LEU A 96 8.51 -73.44 13.46
CA LEU A 96 9.09 -73.97 14.70
C LEU A 96 9.17 -72.90 15.79
N PRO A 97 8.90 -73.23 17.08
CA PRO A 97 9.20 -72.38 18.24
C PRO A 97 10.70 -72.01 18.32
N LEU A 98 11.01 -70.81 18.79
CA LEU A 98 12.37 -70.25 18.84
C LEU A 98 13.26 -71.06 19.77
N GLU A 99 12.70 -71.46 20.91
CA GLU A 99 13.31 -72.32 21.95
C GLU A 99 13.72 -73.71 21.45
N ARG A 100 13.48 -74.05 20.17
CA ARG A 100 13.95 -75.29 19.52
C ARG A 100 15.21 -75.13 18.68
N TYR A 101 15.66 -73.91 18.43
CA TYR A 101 16.85 -73.61 17.63
C TYR A 101 17.66 -72.40 18.13
N ALA A 102 17.15 -71.65 19.11
CA ALA A 102 17.84 -70.66 19.90
C ALA A 102 17.52 -70.85 21.39
N ASP A 103 18.55 -71.17 22.20
CA ASP A 103 18.46 -71.05 23.66
C ASP A 103 18.86 -69.62 24.02
N ILE A 104 17.88 -68.81 24.44
CA ILE A 104 18.06 -67.42 24.87
C ILE A 104 18.05 -67.40 26.40
N SER A 105 19.01 -66.71 27.00
CA SER A 105 19.09 -66.49 28.45
C SER A 105 19.86 -65.21 28.76
N PHE A 106 19.45 -64.52 29.82
CA PHE A 106 20.11 -63.30 30.29
C PHE A 106 20.96 -63.58 31.54
N GLN A 107 22.07 -62.85 31.66
CA GLN A 107 22.88 -62.76 32.86
C GLN A 107 22.93 -61.28 33.27
N LEU A 108 22.06 -60.90 34.20
CA LEU A 108 21.86 -59.56 34.76
C LEU A 108 21.49 -59.68 36.25
N ASP A 109 21.64 -58.61 37.03
CA ASP A 109 21.32 -58.60 38.48
C ASP A 109 19.83 -58.26 38.72
N GLY A 110 18.96 -59.22 38.44
CA GLY A 110 17.49 -59.07 38.50
C GLY A 110 16.74 -60.32 38.05
N ASP A 111 15.41 -60.22 37.93
CA ASP A 111 14.61 -61.24 37.26
C ASP A 111 14.73 -61.07 35.73
N ALA A 112 15.27 -62.08 35.04
CA ALA A 112 15.43 -62.04 33.58
C ALA A 112 14.07 -62.06 32.85
N PRO A 113 13.83 -61.19 31.85
CA PRO A 113 12.57 -61.17 31.12
C PRO A 113 12.40 -62.41 30.23
N GLU A 114 11.16 -62.81 30.00
CA GLU A 114 10.81 -63.92 29.11
C GLU A 114 10.61 -63.42 27.67
N VAL A 115 10.94 -64.25 26.67
CA VAL A 115 10.61 -63.96 25.27
C VAL A 115 9.11 -64.16 25.03
N VAL A 116 8.39 -63.08 24.75
CA VAL A 116 6.92 -63.11 24.56
C VAL A 116 6.51 -63.27 23.10
N ASN A 117 7.26 -62.68 22.17
CA ASN A 117 6.92 -62.69 20.75
C ASN A 117 8.17 -62.75 19.86
N ARG A 118 7.97 -63.12 18.60
CA ARG A 118 8.97 -62.93 17.54
C ARG A 118 8.30 -62.70 16.19
N THR A 119 8.95 -61.90 15.37
CA THR A 119 8.66 -61.78 13.94
C THR A 119 9.85 -62.30 13.14
N TYR A 120 9.64 -62.55 11.85
CA TYR A 120 10.71 -62.85 10.91
C TYR A 120 10.67 -61.73 9.87
N ASP A 121 11.83 -61.26 9.47
CA ASP A 121 11.92 -60.32 8.36
C ASP A 121 11.26 -60.93 7.09
N SER A 122 10.59 -60.08 6.30
CA SER A 122 9.85 -60.52 5.12
C SER A 122 10.76 -61.04 4.01
N ASP A 123 11.95 -60.43 3.88
CA ASP A 123 12.87 -60.53 2.77
C ASP A 123 14.11 -61.39 3.10
N ASP A 124 14.72 -61.26 4.29
CA ASP A 124 15.71 -62.23 4.80
C ASP A 124 15.33 -62.90 6.12
N LYS A 125 14.82 -64.11 5.99
CA LYS A 125 14.37 -64.95 7.11
C LYS A 125 15.52 -65.58 7.91
N SER A 126 16.79 -65.20 7.71
CA SER A 126 17.84 -65.41 8.74
C SER A 126 17.63 -64.49 9.94
N LEU A 127 17.10 -63.29 9.71
CA LEU A 127 16.80 -62.29 10.72
C LEU A 127 15.51 -62.63 11.46
N VAL A 128 15.58 -62.59 12.80
CA VAL A 128 14.47 -62.86 13.71
C VAL A 128 14.45 -61.78 14.79
N THR A 129 13.47 -60.88 14.72
CA THR A 129 13.19 -59.91 15.77
C THR A 129 12.50 -60.61 16.94
N VAL A 130 12.97 -60.34 18.16
CA VAL A 130 12.55 -60.96 19.40
C VAL A 130 12.12 -59.87 20.38
N HIS A 131 10.93 -60.01 20.94
CA HIS A 131 10.36 -59.09 21.93
C HIS A 131 10.28 -59.74 23.30
N LEU A 132 10.59 -58.98 24.34
CA LEU A 132 10.67 -59.41 25.73
C LEU A 132 9.40 -59.03 26.52
N SER A 133 9.22 -59.67 27.68
CA SER A 133 8.06 -59.49 28.57
C SER A 133 8.03 -58.15 29.32
N GLY A 134 9.07 -57.35 29.17
CA GLY A 134 9.35 -56.09 29.84
C GLY A 134 10.74 -55.62 29.45
N GLU A 135 11.05 -54.36 29.74
CA GLU A 135 12.32 -53.73 29.42
C GLU A 135 13.45 -54.21 30.35
N LEU A 136 14.67 -54.12 29.82
CA LEU A 136 15.91 -54.34 30.55
C LEU A 136 16.35 -53.00 31.14
N THR A 137 16.45 -52.90 32.46
CA THR A 137 16.78 -51.66 33.19
C THR A 137 18.09 -51.75 33.98
N THR A 138 18.98 -52.67 33.60
CA THR A 138 20.26 -52.95 34.29
C THR A 138 21.31 -53.44 33.30
N GLU A 139 22.60 -53.21 33.59
CA GLU A 139 23.69 -53.80 32.81
C GLU A 139 23.63 -55.35 32.81
N GLY A 140 23.99 -55.98 31.68
CA GLY A 140 23.88 -57.42 31.57
C GLY A 140 24.54 -58.03 30.35
N THR A 141 24.31 -59.34 30.17
CA THR A 141 24.75 -60.08 28.99
C THR A 141 23.65 -61.02 28.50
N LEU A 142 23.25 -60.82 27.25
CA LEU A 142 22.34 -61.67 26.50
C LEU A 142 23.13 -62.83 25.88
N ILE A 143 22.74 -64.05 26.21
CA ILE A 143 23.40 -65.28 25.75
C ILE A 143 22.44 -66.05 24.85
N ILE A 144 22.79 -66.20 23.56
CA ILE A 144 21.98 -66.90 22.56
C ILE A 144 22.80 -68.04 21.95
N ASN A 145 22.42 -69.30 22.22
CA ASN A 145 23.16 -70.49 21.80
C ASN A 145 24.65 -70.55 22.21
N GLY A 146 25.10 -69.64 23.09
CA GLY A 146 26.51 -69.47 23.48
C GLY A 146 27.25 -68.34 22.74
N TYR A 147 26.55 -67.57 21.91
CA TYR A 147 26.95 -66.21 21.54
C TYR A 147 26.62 -65.29 22.71
N GLU A 148 27.59 -64.55 23.22
CA GLU A 148 27.45 -63.64 24.36
C GLU A 148 27.50 -62.19 23.85
N ALA A 149 26.43 -61.44 24.07
CA ALA A 149 26.30 -60.03 23.72
C ALA A 149 26.08 -59.22 25.00
N PRO A 150 27.04 -58.40 25.46
CA PRO A 150 26.78 -57.46 26.55
C PRO A 150 25.76 -56.42 26.08
N PHE A 151 24.97 -55.91 27.02
CA PHE A 151 24.10 -54.77 26.83
C PHE A 151 24.15 -53.92 28.08
N ASP A 152 23.94 -52.62 27.91
CA ASP A 152 23.80 -51.69 29.01
C ASP A 152 22.58 -50.81 28.75
N PHE A 153 21.64 -50.91 29.68
CA PHE A 153 20.38 -50.17 29.75
C PHE A 153 20.09 -49.82 31.22
N ALA A 154 21.14 -49.75 32.06
CA ALA A 154 21.01 -49.06 33.34
C ALA A 154 20.88 -47.56 33.04
N GLU A 155 20.01 -46.87 33.78
CA GLU A 155 20.07 -45.42 33.89
C GLU A 155 21.48 -45.05 34.39
N GLU A 156 22.23 -44.26 33.62
CA GLU A 156 23.45 -43.60 34.13
C GLU A 156 23.01 -42.63 35.24
N GLU A 157 23.84 -42.38 36.27
CA GLU A 157 23.60 -41.21 37.14
C GLU A 157 23.65 -39.98 36.22
N GLU A 158 22.60 -39.15 36.24
CA GLU A 158 22.50 -37.96 35.40
C GLU A 158 23.75 -37.09 35.54
N ASP A 159 24.49 -36.93 34.43
CA ASP A 159 25.50 -35.90 34.28
C ASP A 159 24.73 -34.65 33.84
N THR A 160 24.07 -33.96 34.79
CA THR A 160 23.16 -32.80 34.59
C THR A 160 23.89 -31.54 34.11
N GLY A 161 24.92 -31.68 33.28
CA GLY A 161 25.84 -30.61 32.90
C GLY A 161 26.57 -29.96 34.09
N PRO A 162 27.28 -28.84 33.83
CA PRO A 162 27.66 -27.90 34.88
C PRO A 162 26.40 -27.20 35.42
N SER A 163 26.31 -26.96 36.74
CA SER A 163 25.20 -26.18 37.28
C SER A 163 25.22 -24.75 36.75
N ILE A 164 24.08 -24.06 36.73
CA ILE A 164 23.99 -22.68 36.23
C ILE A 164 24.99 -21.77 36.95
N LEU A 165 25.19 -21.94 38.27
CA LEU A 165 26.21 -21.21 39.03
C LEU A 165 27.67 -21.47 38.58
N ASP A 166 27.99 -22.65 38.04
CA ASP A 166 29.31 -22.97 37.50
C ASP A 166 29.47 -22.36 36.08
N VAL A 167 28.44 -22.44 35.22
CA VAL A 167 28.40 -21.76 33.91
C VAL A 167 28.63 -20.25 34.06
N ARG A 168 27.96 -19.62 35.04
CA ARG A 168 28.10 -18.20 35.37
C ARG A 168 29.51 -17.78 35.82
N GLN A 169 30.40 -18.74 36.14
CA GLN A 169 31.79 -18.48 36.52
C GLN A 169 32.80 -18.67 35.36
N GLU A 170 32.36 -19.19 34.21
CA GLU A 170 33.21 -19.37 33.03
C GLU A 170 33.45 -18.06 32.26
N ALA A 171 34.29 -18.11 31.22
CA ALA A 171 34.69 -16.93 30.47
C ALA A 171 33.71 -16.58 29.34
N ILE A 172 33.25 -15.34 29.30
CA ILE A 172 32.49 -14.77 28.17
C ILE A 172 33.23 -15.04 26.83
N GLY A 173 32.48 -15.45 25.81
CA GLY A 173 32.99 -15.91 24.51
C GLY A 173 33.47 -17.36 24.54
N THR A 174 32.82 -18.22 25.33
CA THR A 174 33.04 -19.67 25.31
C THR A 174 31.71 -20.41 25.17
N ASP A 175 31.71 -21.46 24.37
CA ASP A 175 30.56 -22.36 24.20
C ASP A 175 30.33 -23.12 25.51
N GLN A 176 29.09 -23.10 26.01
CA GLN A 176 28.66 -23.76 27.24
C GLN A 176 27.40 -24.58 26.95
N THR A 177 27.26 -25.68 27.68
CA THR A 177 25.99 -26.41 27.83
C THR A 177 25.38 -25.99 29.16
N VAL A 178 24.12 -25.62 29.18
CA VAL A 178 23.39 -25.25 30.40
C VAL A 178 22.01 -25.88 30.41
N SER A 179 21.57 -26.35 31.57
CA SER A 179 20.28 -27.01 31.72
C SER A 179 19.55 -26.48 32.95
N GLY A 180 18.23 -26.34 32.88
CA GLY A 180 17.42 -25.73 33.94
C GLY A 180 15.93 -25.72 33.60
N ILE A 181 15.09 -25.42 34.59
CA ILE A 181 13.64 -25.34 34.40
C ILE A 181 13.27 -23.95 33.86
N VAL A 182 12.44 -23.90 32.81
CA VAL A 182 11.93 -22.65 32.23
C VAL A 182 11.03 -21.94 33.23
N THR A 183 11.43 -20.74 33.64
CA THR A 183 10.67 -19.90 34.57
C THR A 183 9.85 -18.82 33.88
N ALA A 184 10.31 -18.29 32.73
CA ALA A 184 9.64 -17.23 31.96
C ALA A 184 10.20 -17.14 30.52
N ALA A 185 9.45 -16.49 29.62
CA ALA A 185 9.91 -16.13 28.27
C ALA A 185 9.36 -14.73 27.88
N GLU A 186 10.10 -13.99 27.05
CA GLU A 186 9.74 -12.65 26.55
C GLU A 186 10.25 -12.49 25.10
N GLU A 187 9.38 -12.13 24.16
CA GLU A 187 9.82 -11.85 22.78
C GLU A 187 10.40 -10.44 22.63
N ALA A 188 11.63 -10.33 22.13
CA ALA A 188 12.35 -9.06 22.08
C ALA A 188 13.26 -8.94 20.85
N GLY A 189 12.74 -8.29 19.80
CA GLY A 189 13.48 -8.00 18.57
C GLY A 189 13.64 -9.21 17.65
N GLY A 190 12.56 -9.98 17.45
CA GLY A 190 12.52 -11.18 16.61
C GLY A 190 13.27 -12.38 17.19
N GLN A 191 13.40 -12.44 18.52
CA GLN A 191 14.05 -13.52 19.27
C GLN A 191 13.51 -13.59 20.69
N THR A 192 13.37 -14.82 21.20
CA THR A 192 12.97 -15.12 22.57
C THR A 192 14.10 -14.84 23.55
N ASN A 193 13.79 -14.13 24.64
CA ASN A 193 14.53 -14.06 25.89
C ASN A 193 13.91 -15.07 26.87
N MET A 194 14.50 -16.26 27.01
CA MET A 194 14.03 -17.32 27.89
C MET A 194 14.83 -17.37 29.20
N TYR A 195 14.13 -17.48 30.33
CA TYR A 195 14.72 -17.50 31.66
C TYR A 195 14.68 -18.92 32.20
N ILE A 196 15.84 -19.49 32.54
CA ILE A 196 15.94 -20.83 33.15
C ILE A 196 16.61 -20.77 34.53
N GLN A 197 16.18 -21.66 35.43
CA GLN A 197 16.69 -21.74 36.81
C GLN A 197 16.92 -23.19 37.27
N ASP A 198 17.98 -23.39 38.06
CA ASP A 198 18.30 -24.63 38.75
C ASP A 198 18.41 -24.40 40.28
N ASP A 199 18.74 -25.45 41.03
CA ASP A 199 18.99 -25.41 42.49
C ASP A 199 20.13 -24.45 42.92
N SER A 200 20.89 -23.89 41.98
CA SER A 200 22.13 -23.12 42.20
C SER A 200 22.03 -21.64 41.81
N ALA A 201 21.42 -21.32 40.66
CA ALA A 201 21.30 -19.97 40.10
C ALA A 201 20.30 -19.94 38.92
N ALA A 202 20.10 -18.76 38.32
CA ALA A 202 19.34 -18.56 37.10
C ALA A 202 20.20 -17.89 36.01
N ILE A 203 19.80 -18.03 34.75
CA ILE A 203 20.47 -17.38 33.60
C ILE A 203 19.47 -17.10 32.48
N LEU A 204 19.76 -16.07 31.67
CA LEU A 204 19.04 -15.79 30.44
C LEU A 204 19.58 -16.65 29.29
N VAL A 205 18.68 -17.10 28.42
CA VAL A 205 18.95 -17.84 27.19
C VAL A 205 18.27 -17.08 26.05
N ARG A 206 18.96 -16.89 24.93
CA ARG A 206 18.45 -16.10 23.80
C ARG A 206 18.63 -16.82 22.47
N GLY A 207 17.53 -17.04 21.76
CA GLY A 207 17.44 -17.73 20.48
C GLY A 207 16.16 -17.37 19.72
N ALA A 208 16.04 -17.77 18.46
CA ALA A 208 14.81 -17.54 17.68
C ALA A 208 13.80 -18.68 17.90
N GLY A 209 12.52 -18.34 18.07
CA GLY A 209 11.42 -19.32 18.18
C GLY A 209 11.53 -20.26 19.38
N LEU A 210 12.19 -19.87 20.48
CA LEU A 210 12.25 -20.71 21.69
C LEU A 210 10.90 -20.68 22.43
N GLY A 211 10.18 -19.55 22.39
CA GLY A 211 8.87 -19.39 23.04
C GLY A 211 7.79 -20.31 22.47
N ASP A 212 7.93 -20.73 21.21
CA ASP A 212 7.03 -21.69 20.56
C ASP A 212 7.42 -23.17 20.80
N GLN A 213 8.59 -23.41 21.42
CA GLN A 213 9.20 -24.74 21.57
C GLN A 213 9.21 -25.26 23.01
N TYR A 214 9.20 -24.39 24.02
CA TYR A 214 9.36 -24.76 25.42
C TYR A 214 8.45 -23.94 26.33
N ASP A 215 7.65 -24.63 27.13
CA ASP A 215 6.70 -24.04 28.06
C ASP A 215 7.30 -23.83 29.45
N ARG A 216 6.63 -23.01 30.28
CA ARG A 216 7.01 -22.84 31.68
C ARG A 216 6.86 -24.16 32.44
N GLY A 217 7.91 -24.53 33.19
CA GLY A 217 7.96 -25.79 33.94
C GLY A 217 8.68 -26.92 33.21
N ASP A 218 9.02 -26.75 31.92
CA ASP A 218 9.86 -27.71 31.20
C ASP A 218 11.30 -27.65 31.70
N LEU A 219 11.95 -28.82 31.81
CA LEU A 219 13.38 -28.95 32.01
C LEU A 219 14.06 -29.06 30.63
N VAL A 220 14.91 -28.08 30.33
CA VAL A 220 15.51 -27.89 29.00
C VAL A 220 17.03 -27.78 29.09
N GLU A 221 17.72 -28.17 28.01
CA GLU A 221 19.17 -28.02 27.83
C GLU A 221 19.46 -27.16 26.59
N PHE A 222 20.41 -26.24 26.72
CA PHE A 222 20.87 -25.35 25.65
C PHE A 222 22.39 -25.45 25.49
N GLU A 223 22.85 -25.63 24.24
CA GLU A 223 24.26 -25.44 23.86
C GLU A 223 24.42 -24.09 23.15
N GLY A 224 25.39 -23.26 23.55
CA GLY A 224 25.58 -21.94 22.94
C GLY A 224 26.71 -21.08 23.53
N GLU A 225 27.00 -19.93 22.92
CA GLU A 225 28.05 -19.01 23.39
C GLU A 225 27.60 -18.24 24.64
N LEU A 226 28.34 -18.39 25.75
CA LEU A 226 28.18 -17.55 26.94
C LEU A 226 28.60 -16.12 26.63
N ASN A 227 27.63 -15.21 26.60
CA ASN A 227 27.78 -13.83 26.21
C ASN A 227 27.27 -12.87 27.32
N GLN A 228 27.54 -11.58 27.18
CA GLN A 228 27.01 -10.55 28.08
C GLN A 228 26.47 -9.37 27.25
N PHE A 229 25.19 -9.06 27.41
CA PHE A 229 24.52 -7.98 26.68
C PHE A 229 23.88 -7.00 27.68
N ARG A 230 24.25 -5.71 27.57
CA ARG A 230 23.81 -4.64 28.51
C ARG A 230 23.96 -5.05 29.98
N ASP A 231 25.10 -5.65 30.29
CA ASP A 231 25.50 -6.22 31.58
C ASP A 231 24.74 -7.49 32.07
N MET A 232 23.62 -7.92 31.44
CA MET A 232 23.02 -9.26 31.65
C MET A 232 23.93 -10.36 31.11
N LEU A 233 24.17 -11.43 31.88
CA LEU A 233 24.81 -12.65 31.39
C LEU A 233 23.77 -13.55 30.70
N GLN A 234 24.09 -14.05 29.50
CA GLN A 234 23.18 -14.86 28.69
C GLN A 234 23.89 -15.96 27.90
N ILE A 235 23.17 -17.00 27.49
CA ILE A 235 23.58 -17.94 26.44
C ILE A 235 22.95 -17.51 25.12
N LEU A 236 23.75 -17.36 24.05
CA LEU A 236 23.23 -17.31 22.68
C LEU A 236 23.17 -18.73 22.13
N VAL A 237 21.96 -19.28 21.91
CA VAL A 237 21.84 -20.72 21.61
C VAL A 237 22.18 -21.05 20.15
N ASP A 238 22.92 -22.13 19.99
CA ASP A 238 23.22 -22.79 18.71
C ASP A 238 22.42 -24.10 18.55
N ASP A 239 22.10 -24.79 19.66
CA ASP A 239 21.33 -26.05 19.70
C ASP A 239 20.51 -26.13 21.00
N SER A 240 19.39 -26.87 21.01
CA SER A 240 18.52 -27.02 22.19
C SER A 240 17.83 -28.38 22.24
N GLU A 241 17.64 -28.93 23.46
CA GLU A 241 17.00 -30.23 23.70
C GLU A 241 16.04 -30.15 24.90
N MET A 242 14.80 -30.60 24.71
CA MET A 242 13.85 -30.83 25.82
C MET A 242 14.31 -32.08 26.60
N LEU A 243 14.58 -31.94 27.89
CA LEU A 243 14.97 -33.07 28.74
C LEU A 243 13.74 -33.73 29.40
N GLU A 244 12.81 -32.92 29.92
CA GLU A 244 11.55 -33.37 30.52
C GLU A 244 10.46 -32.28 30.36
N GLU A 245 9.34 -32.64 29.73
CA GLU A 245 8.11 -31.85 29.60
C GLU A 245 7.35 -31.85 30.94
N ASP A 246 6.88 -30.69 31.42
CA ASP A 246 6.23 -30.54 32.75
C ASP A 246 7.03 -31.17 33.91
N ALA A 247 8.33 -30.85 33.97
CA ALA A 247 9.21 -31.26 35.08
C ALA A 247 8.80 -30.62 36.44
N GLY A 248 7.97 -29.57 36.38
CA GLY A 248 7.33 -28.89 37.49
C GLY A 248 7.89 -27.50 37.76
N GLU A 249 7.04 -26.56 38.17
CA GLU A 249 7.47 -25.17 38.42
C GLU A 249 8.45 -25.03 39.60
N ILE A 250 9.40 -24.11 39.45
CA ILE A 250 10.27 -23.64 40.53
C ILE A 250 9.46 -22.78 41.50
N GLU A 251 9.40 -23.20 42.76
CA GLU A 251 8.84 -22.40 43.86
C GLU A 251 9.63 -21.08 44.02
N PRO A 252 8.98 -19.90 43.91
CA PRO A 252 9.68 -18.61 43.94
C PRO A 252 10.29 -18.30 45.32
N GLU A 253 11.44 -17.62 45.36
CA GLU A 253 12.00 -17.14 46.62
C GLU A 253 11.22 -15.89 47.09
N LEU A 254 10.54 -15.99 48.24
CA LEU A 254 9.94 -14.83 48.90
C LEU A 254 11.03 -13.91 49.48
N VAL A 255 11.14 -12.71 48.93
CA VAL A 255 12.17 -11.71 49.26
C VAL A 255 11.57 -10.35 49.63
N ASP A 256 12.43 -9.43 50.08
CA ASP A 256 12.07 -8.03 50.30
C ASP A 256 12.92 -7.11 49.42
N ALA A 257 12.57 -5.82 49.31
CA ALA A 257 13.27 -4.87 48.44
C ALA A 257 14.80 -4.78 48.67
N THR A 258 15.33 -5.21 49.82
CA THR A 258 16.79 -5.26 50.06
C THR A 258 17.50 -6.42 49.34
N PHE A 259 16.76 -7.32 48.69
CA PHE A 259 17.32 -8.31 47.76
C PHE A 259 18.00 -7.65 46.56
N PHE A 260 17.43 -6.56 46.06
CA PHE A 260 17.96 -5.77 44.94
C PHE A 260 19.25 -4.98 45.30
N ASP A 261 19.63 -4.89 46.58
CA ASP A 261 20.95 -4.42 47.04
C ASP A 261 22.06 -5.49 46.89
N GLY A 262 21.72 -6.68 46.37
CA GLY A 262 22.62 -7.82 46.16
C GLY A 262 23.72 -7.60 45.11
N GLY A 263 24.61 -8.60 44.95
CA GLY A 263 25.47 -8.65 43.78
C GLY A 263 24.65 -9.03 42.55
N GLN A 264 24.90 -8.40 41.39
CA GLN A 264 24.18 -8.73 40.14
C GLN A 264 24.24 -10.23 39.83
N ASP A 265 25.45 -10.81 39.94
CA ASP A 265 25.70 -12.24 39.77
C ASP A 265 24.83 -13.16 40.69
N ASP A 266 24.35 -12.65 41.83
CA ASP A 266 23.58 -13.39 42.84
C ASP A 266 22.05 -13.32 42.63
N ILE A 267 21.55 -12.37 41.81
CA ILE A 267 20.10 -12.02 41.73
C ILE A 267 19.50 -12.01 40.32
N GLU A 268 20.28 -11.79 39.26
CA GLU A 268 19.73 -11.70 37.89
C GLU A 268 19.04 -13.00 37.43
N ALA A 269 18.03 -12.85 36.57
CA ALA A 269 17.19 -13.92 36.02
C ALA A 269 16.38 -14.78 37.02
N LYS A 270 16.56 -14.60 38.34
CA LYS A 270 15.88 -15.41 39.35
C LYS A 270 14.39 -15.15 39.43
N LEU A 271 13.63 -16.22 39.61
CA LEU A 271 12.21 -16.20 39.96
C LEU A 271 12.03 -15.92 41.47
N ILE A 272 11.34 -14.83 41.79
CA ILE A 272 11.14 -14.33 43.16
C ILE A 272 9.71 -13.83 43.38
N THR A 273 9.33 -13.67 44.64
CA THR A 273 8.06 -13.06 45.07
C THR A 273 8.32 -11.93 46.07
N VAL A 274 7.55 -10.86 45.99
CA VAL A 274 7.58 -9.71 46.92
C VAL A 274 6.17 -9.43 47.46
N GLU A 275 6.06 -9.05 48.74
CA GLU A 275 4.80 -8.69 49.42
C GLU A 275 4.68 -7.15 49.63
N ASP A 276 3.43 -6.66 49.79
CA ASP A 276 3.08 -5.28 50.17
C ASP A 276 3.65 -4.19 49.21
N LEU A 277 3.52 -4.35 47.88
CA LEU A 277 4.03 -3.35 46.91
C LEU A 277 2.98 -2.26 46.63
N THR A 278 3.39 -0.99 46.60
CA THR A 278 2.57 0.10 46.04
C THR A 278 3.28 0.70 44.83
N LEU A 279 2.66 0.59 43.65
CA LEU A 279 3.22 1.06 42.39
C LEU A 279 2.88 2.52 42.09
N THR A 280 3.73 3.15 41.29
CA THR A 280 3.52 4.45 40.64
C THR A 280 4.21 4.36 39.28
N TYR A 281 3.50 4.72 38.21
CA TYR A 281 4.02 4.65 36.84
C TYR A 281 5.12 5.69 36.61
N ASP A 282 6.13 5.35 35.83
CA ASP A 282 7.23 6.25 35.46
C ASP A 282 7.25 6.51 33.94
N ASP A 283 7.88 5.63 33.16
CA ASP A 283 8.01 5.71 31.70
C ASP A 283 8.40 4.33 31.13
N PHE A 284 8.16 4.06 29.84
CA PHE A 284 8.52 2.79 29.15
C PHE A 284 8.07 1.49 29.88
N ASN A 285 6.86 1.47 30.45
CA ASN A 285 6.32 0.38 31.28
C ASN A 285 7.15 0.06 32.55
N ASP A 286 8.00 0.99 33.02
CA ASP A 286 8.61 0.94 34.35
C ASP A 286 7.69 1.53 35.42
N TYR A 287 7.73 0.95 36.61
CA TYR A 287 7.03 1.43 37.81
C TYR A 287 8.00 1.57 38.99
N ASP A 288 7.88 2.69 39.71
CA ASP A 288 8.43 2.83 41.06
C ASP A 288 7.56 2.02 42.03
N ALA A 289 8.18 1.17 42.86
CA ALA A 289 7.50 0.32 43.83
C ALA A 289 7.97 0.59 45.26
N GLU A 290 7.10 1.10 46.12
CA GLU A 290 7.38 1.31 47.55
C GLU A 290 6.88 0.10 48.37
N THR A 291 7.78 -0.53 49.13
CA THR A 291 7.50 -1.69 50.01
C THR A 291 7.81 -1.37 51.49
N PRO A 292 7.39 -2.18 52.47
CA PRO A 292 7.75 -2.00 53.87
C PRO A 292 9.26 -2.07 54.18
N ALA A 293 10.06 -2.69 53.29
CA ALA A 293 11.50 -2.86 53.44
C ALA A 293 12.32 -1.73 52.76
N GLY A 294 11.78 -1.17 51.67
CA GLY A 294 12.42 -0.13 50.86
C GLY A 294 11.74 0.06 49.51
N ALA A 295 12.25 1.00 48.70
CA ALA A 295 11.82 1.17 47.32
C ALA A 295 12.59 0.22 46.39
N MET A 296 11.93 -0.24 45.33
CA MET A 296 12.46 -1.04 44.23
C MET A 296 11.78 -0.65 42.91
N ARG A 297 12.09 -1.33 41.80
CA ARG A 297 11.51 -1.09 40.47
C ARG A 297 10.80 -2.34 39.96
N VAL A 298 9.71 -2.15 39.23
CA VAL A 298 8.92 -3.20 38.57
C VAL A 298 8.82 -2.87 37.07
N LEU A 299 8.78 -3.90 36.23
CA LEU A 299 8.68 -3.80 34.77
C LEU A 299 7.40 -4.53 34.30
N GLY A 300 6.47 -3.80 33.69
CA GLY A 300 5.23 -4.33 33.11
C GLY A 300 5.32 -4.56 31.60
N SER A 301 6.34 -5.30 31.12
CA SER A 301 6.47 -5.61 29.69
C SER A 301 5.59 -6.78 29.23
N LEU A 302 5.17 -7.66 30.15
CA LEU A 302 4.33 -8.84 29.87
C LEU A 302 2.93 -8.75 30.51
N VAL A 303 2.66 -7.71 31.31
CA VAL A 303 1.47 -7.59 32.16
C VAL A 303 1.10 -6.11 32.31
N ASP A 304 -0.18 -5.77 32.12
CA ASP A 304 -0.66 -4.38 32.21
C ASP A 304 -0.90 -3.98 33.68
N LEU A 305 0.10 -3.33 34.28
CA LEU A 305 0.08 -2.99 35.70
C LEU A 305 -0.61 -1.64 35.98
N GLU A 306 -1.53 -1.64 36.94
CA GLU A 306 -2.14 -0.40 37.47
C GLU A 306 -1.28 0.31 38.54
N GLU A 307 -1.42 1.64 38.65
CA GLU A 307 -0.92 2.46 39.77
C GLU A 307 -1.68 2.21 41.08
N THR A 308 -1.46 1.04 41.69
CA THR A 308 -2.19 0.61 42.90
C THR A 308 -1.32 -0.13 43.90
N THR A 309 -1.91 -0.56 45.01
CA THR A 309 -1.27 -1.48 45.96
C THR A 309 -1.60 -2.92 45.60
N TYR A 310 -0.58 -3.77 45.54
CA TYR A 310 -0.66 -5.21 45.40
C TYR A 310 -0.20 -5.87 46.70
N ASP A 311 -0.94 -6.87 47.17
CA ASP A 311 -0.58 -7.63 48.37
C ASP A 311 0.65 -8.52 48.10
N GLU A 312 0.76 -9.06 46.89
CA GLU A 312 1.85 -9.97 46.46
C GLU A 312 2.10 -9.84 44.94
N MET A 313 3.36 -9.96 44.52
CA MET A 313 3.77 -9.98 43.12
C MET A 313 4.94 -10.95 42.93
N THR A 314 4.79 -11.91 42.01
CA THR A 314 5.83 -12.85 41.58
C THR A 314 6.43 -12.40 40.25
N GLY A 315 7.62 -12.88 39.90
CA GLY A 315 8.25 -12.57 38.62
C GLY A 315 9.74 -12.86 38.57
N VAL A 316 10.34 -12.69 37.40
CA VAL A 316 11.79 -12.85 37.21
C VAL A 316 12.53 -11.51 37.37
N VAL A 317 13.78 -11.56 37.84
CA VAL A 317 14.63 -10.36 37.92
C VAL A 317 15.24 -10.04 36.55
N ASN A 318 14.69 -9.03 35.88
CA ASN A 318 15.18 -8.49 34.61
C ASN A 318 16.10 -7.28 34.88
N TYR A 319 17.29 -7.22 34.26
CA TYR A 319 18.16 -6.05 34.32
C TYR A 319 18.01 -5.20 33.06
N HIS A 320 17.20 -4.15 33.15
CA HIS A 320 16.86 -3.27 32.04
C HIS A 320 17.22 -1.80 32.35
N PHE A 321 17.72 -1.07 31.35
CA PHE A 321 18.21 0.32 31.49
C PHE A 321 19.19 0.58 32.66
N TYR A 322 20.08 -0.38 32.93
CA TYR A 322 21.10 -0.36 33.99
C TYR A 322 20.60 -0.56 35.43
N GLU A 323 19.35 -1.00 35.64
CA GLU A 323 18.77 -1.29 36.95
C GLU A 323 18.07 -2.67 36.97
N ASN A 324 18.09 -3.34 38.13
CA ASN A 324 17.37 -4.61 38.34
C ASN A 324 15.90 -4.32 38.66
N LYS A 325 14.98 -5.03 38.02
CA LYS A 325 13.53 -4.85 38.13
C LYS A 325 12.87 -6.21 38.32
N LEU A 326 11.76 -6.25 39.07
CA LEU A 326 10.86 -7.39 39.08
C LEU A 326 9.97 -7.33 37.83
N MET A 327 9.95 -8.41 37.03
CA MET A 327 9.12 -8.53 35.83
C MET A 327 8.13 -9.68 36.04
N PRO A 328 6.84 -9.40 36.31
CA PRO A 328 5.79 -10.40 36.33
C PRO A 328 5.70 -11.13 34.98
N ARG A 329 5.41 -12.43 35.02
CA ARG A 329 5.43 -13.30 33.83
C ARG A 329 4.09 -13.31 33.09
N ASP A 330 2.99 -13.07 33.81
CA ASP A 330 1.60 -13.03 33.34
C ASP A 330 0.69 -12.40 34.43
N GLU A 331 -0.60 -12.22 34.12
CA GLU A 331 -1.63 -11.79 35.09
C GLU A 331 -1.76 -12.73 36.31
N LEU A 332 -1.26 -13.97 36.23
CA LEU A 332 -1.24 -14.93 37.32
C LEU A 332 -0.07 -14.73 38.29
N ASP A 333 0.87 -13.84 38.00
CA ASP A 333 1.90 -13.42 38.97
C ASP A 333 1.47 -12.24 39.86
N VAL A 334 0.35 -11.58 39.55
CA VAL A 334 -0.04 -10.32 40.20
C VAL A 334 -1.26 -10.49 41.12
N VAL A 335 -1.11 -10.12 42.41
CA VAL A 335 -2.16 -10.31 43.44
C VAL A 335 -2.53 -8.96 44.07
N LYS A 336 -3.60 -8.36 43.56
CA LYS A 336 -4.12 -7.03 43.97
C LYS A 336 -4.88 -7.04 45.31
N ASP A 337 -5.53 -8.15 45.67
CA ASP A 337 -6.19 -8.36 46.97
C ASP A 337 -6.18 -9.86 47.30
N ALA A 338 -5.30 -10.28 48.21
CA ALA A 338 -5.14 -11.67 48.63
C ALA A 338 -6.33 -12.19 49.48
N THR A 339 -7.39 -11.39 49.66
CA THR A 339 -8.65 -11.81 50.30
C THR A 339 -9.75 -12.21 49.30
N LEU A 340 -9.48 -12.11 47.99
CA LEU A 340 -10.35 -12.54 46.89
C LEU A 340 -9.85 -13.85 46.27
N THR A 341 -10.77 -14.70 45.80
CA THR A 341 -10.38 -15.82 44.92
C THR A 341 -9.99 -15.26 43.56
N ARG A 342 -8.92 -15.79 42.97
CA ARG A 342 -8.43 -15.38 41.65
C ARG A 342 -9.33 -15.97 40.56
N PRO A 343 -9.73 -15.20 39.53
CA PRO A 343 -10.67 -15.68 38.51
C PRO A 343 -10.12 -16.89 37.75
N ALA A 344 -11.03 -17.61 37.10
CA ALA A 344 -10.66 -18.78 36.31
C ALA A 344 -10.36 -18.38 34.86
N GLN A 345 -9.15 -18.64 34.39
CA GLN A 345 -8.73 -18.38 33.02
C GLN A 345 -9.07 -19.56 32.11
N ALA A 346 -9.32 -19.25 30.84
CA ALA A 346 -9.48 -20.25 29.79
C ALA A 346 -8.16 -20.46 29.03
N SER A 347 -7.89 -21.68 28.55
CA SER A 347 -6.70 -21.96 27.74
C SER A 347 -6.74 -21.33 26.35
N GLU A 348 -7.94 -21.03 25.84
CA GLU A 348 -8.13 -20.34 24.56
C GLU A 348 -8.60 -18.91 24.82
N PRO A 349 -7.95 -17.87 24.26
CA PRO A 349 -8.44 -16.49 24.30
C PRO A 349 -9.73 -16.35 23.48
N SER A 350 -10.48 -15.25 23.68
CA SER A 350 -11.63 -14.95 22.82
C SER A 350 -11.21 -14.84 21.35
N GLY A 351 -11.96 -15.45 20.44
CA GLY A 351 -11.63 -15.49 19.02
C GLY A 351 -12.35 -16.60 18.27
N THR A 352 -12.00 -16.79 17.00
CA THR A 352 -12.60 -17.81 16.12
C THR A 352 -11.77 -19.09 16.17
N ILE A 353 -12.33 -20.19 16.67
CA ILE A 353 -11.62 -21.45 16.94
C ILE A 353 -12.24 -22.63 16.18
N PRO A 354 -11.49 -23.71 15.85
CA PRO A 354 -12.04 -24.87 15.15
C PRO A 354 -13.22 -25.53 15.87
N SER A 355 -14.18 -26.08 15.11
CA SER A 355 -15.31 -26.83 15.68
C SER A 355 -14.82 -28.15 16.30
N GLY A 356 -14.89 -28.23 17.63
CA GLY A 356 -14.37 -29.36 18.41
C GLY A 356 -13.21 -28.99 19.34
N THR A 357 -12.74 -27.74 19.34
CA THR A 357 -11.68 -27.25 20.25
C THR A 357 -12.05 -27.50 21.71
N GLU A 358 -11.12 -28.06 22.51
CA GLU A 358 -11.34 -28.41 23.92
C GLU A 358 -10.76 -27.32 24.86
N VAL A 359 -11.56 -26.30 25.17
CA VAL A 359 -11.17 -25.22 26.08
C VAL A 359 -11.04 -25.75 27.52
N THR A 360 -9.86 -25.60 28.12
CA THR A 360 -9.66 -25.92 29.54
C THR A 360 -9.77 -24.68 30.42
N LEU A 361 -10.07 -24.87 31.71
CA LEU A 361 -10.14 -23.79 32.69
C LEU A 361 -9.20 -24.06 33.87
N SER A 362 -8.40 -23.07 34.24
CA SER A 362 -7.52 -23.08 35.40
C SER A 362 -7.84 -21.92 36.33
N SER A 363 -7.48 -22.00 37.61
CA SER A 363 -7.52 -20.86 38.54
C SER A 363 -6.25 -20.93 39.40
N PRO A 364 -5.54 -19.80 39.61
CA PRO A 364 -4.31 -19.79 40.41
C PRO A 364 -4.56 -19.83 41.91
N SER A 365 -5.81 -19.77 42.37
CA SER A 365 -6.13 -19.99 43.77
C SER A 365 -6.12 -21.49 44.08
N GLU A 366 -5.21 -21.93 44.95
CA GLU A 366 -5.11 -23.31 45.41
C GLU A 366 -6.49 -23.84 45.91
N ASP A 367 -6.85 -25.07 45.51
CA ASP A 367 -8.14 -25.72 45.81
C ASP A 367 -9.41 -24.95 45.35
N ALA A 368 -9.31 -23.95 44.46
CA ALA A 368 -10.47 -23.18 43.99
C ALA A 368 -11.46 -24.01 43.15
N VAL A 369 -12.74 -23.85 43.43
CA VAL A 369 -13.84 -24.44 42.65
C VAL A 369 -14.24 -23.47 41.55
N ILE A 370 -13.99 -23.85 40.29
CA ILE A 370 -14.34 -23.07 39.10
C ILE A 370 -15.79 -23.35 38.70
N TYR A 371 -16.56 -22.28 38.52
CA TYR A 371 -17.94 -22.26 38.03
C TYR A 371 -18.01 -21.57 36.67
N TYR A 372 -18.85 -22.07 35.77
CA TYR A 372 -18.98 -21.50 34.43
C TYR A 372 -20.39 -21.60 33.85
N THR A 373 -20.60 -20.85 32.76
CA THR A 373 -21.79 -20.77 31.91
C THR A 373 -21.35 -20.62 30.46
N LEU A 374 -22.19 -21.07 29.51
CA LEU A 374 -21.91 -21.04 28.05
C LEU A 374 -22.93 -20.20 27.27
N ASP A 375 -23.90 -19.59 27.96
CA ASP A 375 -25.01 -18.83 27.40
C ASP A 375 -24.88 -17.31 27.66
N GLY A 376 -23.67 -16.85 27.98
CA GLY A 376 -23.38 -15.45 28.33
C GLY A 376 -24.00 -14.96 29.65
N SER A 377 -24.72 -15.79 30.40
CA SER A 377 -25.23 -15.41 31.73
C SER A 377 -24.12 -15.46 32.79
N ASP A 378 -24.13 -14.57 33.79
CA ASP A 378 -23.06 -14.55 34.79
C ASP A 378 -23.08 -15.82 35.67
N PRO A 379 -21.93 -16.50 35.87
CA PRO A 379 -21.84 -17.69 36.70
C PRO A 379 -22.05 -17.36 38.18
N THR A 380 -22.48 -18.36 38.94
CA THR A 380 -22.71 -18.29 40.38
C THR A 380 -22.31 -19.62 41.02
N ILE A 381 -22.27 -19.70 42.36
CA ILE A 381 -22.10 -20.97 43.09
C ILE A 381 -23.20 -22.04 42.84
N GLY A 382 -24.20 -21.73 42.00
CA GLY A 382 -25.22 -22.66 41.52
C GLY A 382 -25.10 -23.04 40.03
N SER A 383 -24.10 -22.51 39.31
CA SER A 383 -23.81 -22.81 37.90
C SER A 383 -23.08 -24.15 37.74
N ALA A 384 -22.68 -24.51 36.51
CA ALA A 384 -21.89 -25.71 36.26
C ALA A 384 -20.52 -25.57 36.94
N VAL A 385 -20.03 -26.64 37.56
CA VAL A 385 -18.65 -26.72 38.06
C VAL A 385 -17.79 -27.33 36.97
N TYR A 386 -16.63 -26.75 36.70
CA TYR A 386 -15.68 -27.29 35.74
C TYR A 386 -15.10 -28.62 36.27
N ASP A 387 -15.29 -29.70 35.52
CA ASP A 387 -14.77 -31.05 35.86
C ASP A 387 -14.07 -31.78 34.69
N GLY A 388 -13.79 -31.05 33.60
CA GLY A 388 -13.07 -31.49 32.40
C GLY A 388 -13.19 -30.46 31.27
N PRO A 389 -12.44 -30.61 30.15
CA PRO A 389 -12.44 -29.65 29.04
C PRO A 389 -13.84 -29.38 28.45
N ILE A 390 -14.02 -28.16 27.95
CA ILE A 390 -15.26 -27.66 27.35
C ILE A 390 -15.08 -27.68 25.84
N THR A 391 -15.71 -28.64 25.16
CA THR A 391 -15.70 -28.70 23.69
C THR A 391 -16.58 -27.58 23.10
N ILE A 392 -16.00 -26.70 22.30
CA ILE A 392 -16.70 -25.61 21.58
C ILE A 392 -17.01 -26.09 20.16
N THR A 393 -18.29 -26.12 19.78
CA THR A 393 -18.74 -26.62 18.45
C THR A 393 -19.69 -25.68 17.70
N GLU A 394 -20.13 -24.62 18.37
CA GLU A 394 -20.99 -23.54 17.86
C GLU A 394 -20.59 -22.25 18.61
N GLU A 395 -21.00 -21.08 18.10
CA GLU A 395 -20.72 -19.79 18.74
C GLU A 395 -21.07 -19.82 20.24
N THR A 396 -20.11 -19.48 21.10
CA THR A 396 -20.22 -19.70 22.55
C THR A 396 -19.68 -18.51 23.34
N THR A 397 -20.50 -17.97 24.25
CA THR A 397 -20.04 -17.01 25.27
C THR A 397 -19.82 -17.74 26.59
N LEU A 398 -18.57 -18.13 26.83
CA LEU A 398 -18.11 -18.77 28.06
C LEU A 398 -17.87 -17.69 29.12
N LYS A 399 -18.55 -17.77 30.27
CA LYS A 399 -18.22 -16.95 31.44
C LYS A 399 -17.77 -17.81 32.61
N THR A 400 -16.77 -17.34 33.36
CA THR A 400 -16.11 -18.10 34.43
C THR A 400 -16.07 -17.32 35.76
N MET A 401 -16.06 -18.03 36.89
CA MET A 401 -15.89 -17.48 38.24
C MET A 401 -15.35 -18.58 39.18
N ALA A 402 -14.36 -18.29 40.01
CA ALA A 402 -13.76 -19.23 40.95
C ALA A 402 -14.09 -18.92 42.41
N VAL A 403 -14.09 -19.94 43.28
CA VAL A 403 -14.29 -19.80 44.73
C VAL A 403 -13.35 -20.73 45.52
N ALA A 404 -12.47 -20.15 46.34
CA ALA A 404 -11.56 -20.86 47.25
C ALA A 404 -12.01 -20.77 48.74
N ASP A 405 -11.55 -21.68 49.61
CA ASP A 405 -11.97 -21.71 51.02
C ASP A 405 -11.36 -20.55 51.83
N GLY A 406 -12.22 -19.70 52.39
CA GLY A 406 -11.82 -18.59 53.24
C GLY A 406 -11.64 -17.24 52.53
N LEU A 407 -11.64 -17.24 51.19
CA LEU A 407 -11.60 -16.04 50.34
C LEU A 407 -13.02 -15.63 49.90
N SER A 408 -13.15 -14.44 49.29
CA SER A 408 -14.38 -14.03 48.61
C SER A 408 -14.47 -14.62 47.19
N GLU A 409 -15.66 -14.63 46.58
CA GLU A 409 -15.86 -15.05 45.18
C GLU A 409 -15.00 -14.18 44.24
N SER A 410 -14.47 -14.76 43.15
CA SER A 410 -13.74 -13.99 42.13
C SER A 410 -14.64 -13.05 41.35
N GLU A 411 -14.05 -12.16 40.56
CA GLU A 411 -14.78 -11.52 39.46
C GLU A 411 -15.15 -12.53 38.36
N VAL A 412 -15.98 -12.08 37.42
CA VAL A 412 -16.46 -12.88 36.29
C VAL A 412 -15.66 -12.51 35.05
N LEU A 413 -14.89 -13.45 34.50
CA LEU A 413 -14.29 -13.30 33.17
C LEU A 413 -15.26 -13.78 32.08
N THR A 414 -15.11 -13.23 30.88
CA THR A 414 -15.95 -13.52 29.71
C THR A 414 -15.06 -13.81 28.52
N TYR A 415 -15.31 -14.94 27.87
CA TYR A 415 -14.67 -15.40 26.64
C TYR A 415 -15.75 -15.57 25.57
N THR A 416 -15.47 -15.10 24.35
CA THR A 416 -16.37 -15.25 23.21
C THR A 416 -15.68 -16.05 22.13
N TYR A 417 -16.28 -17.17 21.74
CA TYR A 417 -15.74 -18.06 20.71
C TYR A 417 -16.62 -18.08 19.48
N GLY A 418 -16.05 -17.73 18.32
CA GLY A 418 -16.58 -18.05 17.00
C GLY A 418 -16.12 -19.44 16.53
N ILE A 419 -16.67 -19.94 15.43
CA ILE A 419 -16.23 -21.21 14.82
C ILE A 419 -15.52 -20.94 13.49
N ALA A 420 -14.26 -21.38 13.39
CA ALA A 420 -13.51 -21.34 12.14
C ALA A 420 -14.11 -22.32 11.12
N LEU A 421 -14.17 -21.90 9.86
CA LEU A 421 -14.52 -22.78 8.75
C LEU A 421 -13.28 -23.63 8.41
N GLU A 422 -13.40 -24.96 8.53
CA GLU A 422 -12.36 -25.88 8.08
C GLU A 422 -12.41 -26.06 6.55
N ALA A 423 -11.26 -26.34 5.93
CA ALA A 423 -11.19 -26.56 4.49
C ALA A 423 -12.10 -27.68 3.99
N GLY A 424 -12.64 -27.45 2.80
CA GLY A 424 -13.70 -28.24 2.19
C GLY A 424 -15.05 -27.52 2.13
N GLU A 425 -15.20 -26.37 2.80
CA GLU A 425 -16.39 -25.51 2.69
C GLU A 425 -16.14 -24.11 2.09
N ALA A 426 -14.90 -23.62 2.02
CA ALA A 426 -14.52 -22.39 1.31
C ALA A 426 -13.32 -22.63 0.38
N THR A 427 -13.42 -22.15 -0.86
CA THR A 427 -12.37 -22.14 -1.89
C THR A 427 -11.77 -20.75 -2.06
N ILE A 428 -10.70 -20.59 -2.85
CA ILE A 428 -10.18 -19.24 -3.17
C ILE A 428 -11.26 -18.36 -3.81
N ALA A 429 -12.06 -18.92 -4.73
CA ALA A 429 -13.18 -18.21 -5.35
C ALA A 429 -14.30 -17.83 -4.37
N ASP A 430 -14.54 -18.63 -3.31
CA ASP A 430 -15.47 -18.25 -2.24
C ASP A 430 -14.89 -17.12 -1.37
N ILE A 431 -13.57 -17.15 -1.10
CA ILE A 431 -12.87 -16.10 -0.34
C ILE A 431 -12.86 -14.78 -1.10
N GLN A 432 -12.53 -14.80 -2.39
CA GLN A 432 -12.57 -13.63 -3.27
C GLN A 432 -14.00 -13.09 -3.38
N GLY A 433 -14.96 -13.94 -3.78
CA GLY A 433 -16.36 -13.54 -3.94
C GLY A 433 -16.65 -12.80 -5.27
N GLU A 434 -17.89 -12.32 -5.40
CA GLU A 434 -18.39 -11.58 -6.58
C GLU A 434 -18.47 -10.06 -6.27
N GLY A 435 -17.36 -9.45 -5.87
CA GLY A 435 -17.27 -8.03 -5.47
C GLY A 435 -15.83 -7.59 -5.21
N HIS A 436 -15.63 -6.29 -4.96
CA HIS A 436 -14.33 -5.65 -4.58
C HIS A 436 -14.00 -5.74 -3.09
N VAL A 437 -14.82 -6.45 -2.31
CA VAL A 437 -14.66 -6.66 -0.87
C VAL A 437 -15.00 -8.11 -0.57
N SER A 438 -14.05 -8.83 0.02
CA SER A 438 -14.19 -10.24 0.36
C SER A 438 -15.37 -10.47 1.32
N PRO A 439 -16.27 -11.42 1.04
CA PRO A 439 -17.26 -11.87 2.02
C PRO A 439 -16.62 -12.60 3.23
N TYR A 440 -15.29 -12.74 3.25
CA TYR A 440 -14.48 -13.32 4.31
C TYR A 440 -13.58 -12.29 5.03
N GLU A 441 -13.66 -10.98 4.71
CA GLU A 441 -12.86 -9.94 5.39
C GLU A 441 -12.90 -10.08 6.92
N GLY A 442 -11.71 -10.06 7.55
CA GLY A 442 -11.51 -10.23 8.99
C GLY A 442 -11.71 -11.66 9.52
N GLN A 443 -12.09 -12.63 8.69
CA GLN A 443 -12.33 -14.01 9.10
C GLN A 443 -11.06 -14.87 8.99
N THR A 444 -10.89 -15.79 9.95
CA THR A 444 -9.82 -16.79 9.90
C THR A 444 -10.23 -17.96 9.01
N VAL A 445 -9.41 -18.24 7.99
CA VAL A 445 -9.52 -19.39 7.09
C VAL A 445 -8.41 -20.40 7.41
N ARG A 446 -8.65 -21.68 7.12
CA ARG A 446 -7.68 -22.76 7.34
C ARG A 446 -7.67 -23.79 6.21
N ASP A 447 -6.51 -24.40 6.00
CA ASP A 447 -6.24 -25.49 5.06
C ASP A 447 -6.64 -25.13 3.61
N VAL A 448 -6.56 -23.83 3.24
CA VAL A 448 -6.97 -23.28 1.93
C VAL A 448 -6.04 -23.79 0.83
N PRO A 449 -6.52 -24.58 -0.15
CA PRO A 449 -5.66 -25.27 -1.10
C PRO A 449 -5.35 -24.43 -2.35
N GLY A 450 -4.10 -24.47 -2.82
CA GLY A 450 -3.71 -23.89 -4.11
C GLY A 450 -2.29 -24.25 -4.54
N ILE A 451 -1.96 -23.96 -5.80
CA ILE A 451 -0.62 -24.14 -6.36
C ILE A 451 0.08 -22.78 -6.37
N VAL A 452 1.29 -22.70 -5.79
CA VAL A 452 2.13 -21.50 -5.79
C VAL A 452 2.54 -21.15 -7.22
N THR A 453 2.10 -19.98 -7.72
CA THR A 453 2.34 -19.48 -9.07
C THR A 453 3.50 -18.48 -9.14
N HIS A 454 3.73 -17.73 -8.06
CA HIS A 454 4.84 -16.77 -7.93
C HIS A 454 5.27 -16.65 -6.45
N THR A 455 6.53 -16.26 -6.20
CA THR A 455 7.09 -16.18 -4.85
C THR A 455 7.93 -14.91 -4.67
N GLU A 456 7.68 -14.21 -3.57
CA GLU A 456 8.48 -13.08 -3.10
C GLU A 456 9.21 -13.43 -1.80
N ASN A 457 9.87 -12.46 -1.14
CA ASN A 457 10.62 -12.72 0.09
C ASN A 457 9.72 -12.92 1.33
N ASN A 458 8.56 -12.26 1.37
CA ASN A 458 7.64 -12.25 2.52
C ASN A 458 6.21 -12.68 2.15
N ALA A 459 5.98 -13.04 0.89
CA ALA A 459 4.67 -13.35 0.35
C ALA A 459 4.78 -14.29 -0.85
N PHE A 460 3.67 -14.89 -1.26
CA PHE A 460 3.58 -15.68 -2.47
C PHE A 460 2.16 -15.61 -3.06
N TYR A 461 2.08 -15.83 -4.37
CA TYR A 461 0.82 -15.96 -5.09
C TYR A 461 0.50 -17.44 -5.22
N MET A 462 -0.74 -17.83 -4.95
CA MET A 462 -1.25 -19.17 -5.18
C MET A 462 -2.55 -19.13 -5.97
N GLN A 463 -2.82 -20.17 -6.75
CA GLN A 463 -4.04 -20.27 -7.57
C GLN A 463 -4.61 -21.69 -7.54
N MET A 464 -5.93 -21.84 -7.57
CA MET A 464 -6.56 -23.17 -7.60
C MET A 464 -6.20 -23.95 -8.87
N ALA A 465 -6.01 -25.27 -8.69
CA ALA A 465 -5.63 -26.17 -9.78
C ALA A 465 -6.75 -26.44 -10.80
N GLU A 466 -8.01 -26.26 -10.40
CA GLU A 466 -9.21 -26.42 -11.23
C GLU A 466 -10.12 -25.22 -10.95
N SER A 467 -10.56 -24.53 -12.00
CA SER A 467 -11.46 -23.36 -11.89
C SER A 467 -12.93 -23.78 -11.69
N ASP A 468 -13.70 -22.97 -10.98
CA ASP A 468 -15.15 -23.13 -10.81
C ASP A 468 -15.94 -22.76 -12.09
N GLY A 469 -15.33 -21.93 -12.95
CA GLY A 469 -15.86 -21.45 -14.23
C GLY A 469 -16.76 -20.22 -14.13
N ASN A 470 -16.75 -19.51 -13.01
CA ASN A 470 -17.34 -18.19 -12.84
C ASN A 470 -16.40 -17.12 -13.42
N LEU A 471 -16.96 -16.06 -13.95
CA LEU A 471 -16.20 -14.92 -14.48
C LEU A 471 -16.10 -13.78 -13.47
N ASN A 472 -16.96 -13.75 -12.46
CA ASN A 472 -17.01 -12.70 -11.44
C ASN A 472 -16.14 -12.99 -10.19
N THR A 473 -15.41 -14.11 -10.15
CA THR A 473 -14.55 -14.50 -9.02
C THR A 473 -13.13 -14.75 -9.51
N SER A 474 -12.14 -14.40 -8.69
CA SER A 474 -10.76 -14.81 -8.89
C SER A 474 -10.50 -16.23 -8.36
N GLU A 475 -9.63 -16.97 -9.04
CA GLU A 475 -9.10 -18.28 -8.60
C GLU A 475 -7.74 -18.14 -7.89
N GLY A 476 -7.19 -16.92 -7.85
CA GLY A 476 -5.89 -16.56 -7.33
C GLY A 476 -5.98 -15.87 -5.97
N MET A 477 -4.93 -15.98 -5.17
CA MET A 477 -4.82 -15.41 -3.83
C MET A 477 -3.39 -14.95 -3.56
N PHE A 478 -3.24 -13.73 -3.05
CA PHE A 478 -2.00 -13.27 -2.45
C PHE A 478 -1.94 -13.74 -0.99
N VAL A 479 -0.80 -14.32 -0.59
CA VAL A 479 -0.57 -14.77 0.79
C VAL A 479 0.64 -14.04 1.34
N TYR A 480 0.41 -13.17 2.33
CA TYR A 480 1.48 -12.52 3.09
C TYR A 480 1.91 -13.44 4.23
N LEU A 481 3.10 -14.03 4.14
CA LEU A 481 3.67 -14.95 5.13
C LEU A 481 5.20 -14.76 5.18
N SER A 482 5.65 -13.89 6.09
CA SER A 482 7.07 -13.56 6.23
C SER A 482 7.92 -14.79 6.59
N GLY A 483 8.97 -15.07 5.81
CA GLY A 483 9.88 -16.19 6.07
C GLY A 483 9.37 -17.57 5.65
N HIS A 484 8.41 -17.63 4.73
CA HIS A 484 7.99 -18.89 4.09
C HIS A 484 9.15 -19.59 3.36
N ASP A 485 9.06 -20.91 3.21
CA ASP A 485 10.01 -21.78 2.50
C ASP A 485 9.39 -22.41 1.22
N VAL A 486 8.28 -21.86 0.70
CA VAL A 486 7.53 -22.46 -0.43
C VAL A 486 8.18 -22.14 -1.79
N GLU A 487 8.14 -23.09 -2.73
CA GLU A 487 8.66 -22.92 -4.10
C GLU A 487 7.52 -22.86 -5.15
N VAL A 488 7.75 -22.16 -6.27
CA VAL A 488 6.81 -22.15 -7.41
C VAL A 488 6.54 -23.57 -7.92
N GLY A 489 5.26 -23.94 -7.97
CA GLY A 489 4.80 -25.30 -8.29
C GLY A 489 4.58 -26.20 -7.08
N ASP A 490 4.78 -25.72 -5.85
CA ASP A 490 4.26 -26.39 -4.65
C ASP A 490 2.72 -26.28 -4.59
N GLU A 491 2.07 -27.38 -4.22
CA GLU A 491 0.68 -27.43 -3.77
C GLU A 491 0.71 -27.20 -2.25
N VAL A 492 0.15 -26.07 -1.82
CA VAL A 492 0.16 -25.62 -0.43
C VAL A 492 -1.26 -25.52 0.11
N HIS A 493 -1.39 -25.81 1.41
CA HIS A 493 -2.59 -25.56 2.19
C HIS A 493 -2.29 -24.46 3.20
N VAL A 494 -3.03 -23.34 3.15
CA VAL A 494 -2.72 -22.11 3.89
C VAL A 494 -3.72 -21.86 5.01
N ASP A 495 -3.20 -21.51 6.18
CA ASP A 495 -3.95 -20.96 7.32
C ASP A 495 -3.66 -19.47 7.42
N GLY A 496 -4.66 -18.66 7.80
CA GLY A 496 -4.48 -17.23 8.04
C GLY A 496 -5.77 -16.46 8.25
N THR A 497 -5.68 -15.13 8.26
CA THR A 497 -6.83 -14.23 8.31
C THR A 497 -6.97 -13.52 6.97
N VAL A 498 -8.17 -13.53 6.39
CA VAL A 498 -8.48 -12.78 5.16
C VAL A 498 -8.57 -11.29 5.50
N ALA A 499 -7.96 -10.45 4.68
CA ALA A 499 -7.96 -9.01 4.85
C ALA A 499 -8.05 -8.30 3.50
N GLU A 500 -8.79 -7.20 3.45
CA GLU A 500 -8.68 -6.21 2.39
C GLU A 500 -7.46 -5.33 2.66
N TRP A 501 -6.43 -5.47 1.84
CA TRP A 501 -5.16 -4.77 2.03
C TRP A 501 -4.99 -3.63 1.03
N GLU A 502 -4.84 -2.41 1.53
CA GLU A 502 -4.47 -1.25 0.71
C GLU A 502 -2.96 -1.30 0.40
N GLN A 503 -2.60 -1.49 -0.87
CA GLN A 503 -1.20 -1.45 -1.31
C GLN A 503 -0.65 -0.01 -1.36
N ASP A 504 0.66 0.14 -1.58
CA ASP A 504 1.28 1.45 -1.76
C ASP A 504 0.54 2.27 -2.83
N GLY A 505 0.07 3.46 -2.44
CA GLY A 505 -0.86 4.29 -3.19
C GLY A 505 -0.52 5.79 -3.16
N TYR A 506 -1.46 6.62 -3.61
CA TYR A 506 -1.37 8.08 -3.46
C TYR A 506 -2.21 8.57 -2.27
N ASP A 507 -1.63 9.39 -1.39
CA ASP A 507 -2.27 9.87 -0.14
C ASP A 507 -3.63 10.59 -0.34
N ASP A 508 -3.87 11.11 -1.54
CA ASP A 508 -5.07 11.83 -1.98
C ASP A 508 -6.03 10.99 -2.86
N ASN A 509 -5.76 9.70 -3.05
CA ASN A 509 -6.64 8.77 -3.78
C ASN A 509 -7.31 7.75 -2.82
N ASP A 510 -8.50 7.26 -3.18
CA ASP A 510 -9.12 6.09 -2.53
C ASP A 510 -8.87 4.87 -3.43
N ASP A 511 -7.66 4.31 -3.33
CA ASP A 511 -7.21 3.15 -4.10
C ASP A 511 -8.04 1.89 -3.75
N LEU A 512 -8.24 0.99 -4.72
CA LEU A 512 -8.83 -0.34 -4.47
C LEU A 512 -7.96 -1.13 -3.49
N ARG A 513 -8.60 -2.06 -2.77
CA ARG A 513 -7.92 -2.97 -1.85
C ARG A 513 -7.68 -4.31 -2.54
N THR A 514 -6.64 -5.01 -2.11
CA THR A 514 -6.32 -6.37 -2.56
C THR A 514 -6.82 -7.36 -1.53
N THR A 515 -7.64 -8.33 -1.94
CA THR A 515 -8.01 -9.46 -1.07
C THR A 515 -6.78 -10.34 -0.87
N GLN A 516 -6.32 -10.47 0.38
CA GLN A 516 -5.18 -11.33 0.73
C GLN A 516 -5.47 -12.23 1.94
N ILE A 517 -4.69 -13.30 2.07
CA ILE A 517 -4.55 -14.02 3.34
C ILE A 517 -3.28 -13.54 4.06
N SER A 518 -3.46 -12.90 5.21
CA SER A 518 -2.41 -12.71 6.20
C SER A 518 -2.12 -14.07 6.86
N GLY A 519 -1.13 -14.77 6.31
CA GLY A 519 -0.84 -16.17 6.60
C GLY A 519 -0.22 -16.39 7.98
N SER A 520 -0.61 -17.50 8.60
CA SER A 520 0.00 -18.03 9.83
C SER A 520 0.72 -19.36 9.60
N ASN A 521 0.32 -20.15 8.60
CA ASN A 521 1.01 -21.36 8.17
C ASN A 521 0.80 -21.64 6.67
N ALA A 522 1.73 -22.36 6.04
CA ALA A 522 1.61 -22.87 4.68
C ALA A 522 2.19 -24.30 4.58
N ASP A 523 1.34 -25.31 4.67
CA ASP A 523 1.74 -26.72 4.59
C ASP A 523 1.95 -27.15 3.14
N VAL A 524 3.20 -27.49 2.77
CA VAL A 524 3.53 -28.04 1.45
C VAL A 524 3.05 -29.50 1.35
N ILE A 525 1.99 -29.72 0.57
CA ILE A 525 1.36 -31.05 0.35
C ILE A 525 2.10 -31.83 -0.73
N SER A 526 2.50 -31.16 -1.81
CA SER A 526 3.27 -31.77 -2.91
C SER A 526 4.08 -30.72 -3.68
N SER A 527 5.17 -31.14 -4.35
CA SER A 527 6.11 -30.21 -5.00
C SER A 527 6.35 -30.51 -6.47
N GLY A 528 6.56 -29.46 -7.26
CA GLY A 528 6.88 -29.54 -8.68
C GLY A 528 5.69 -29.95 -9.56
N ASN A 529 4.50 -29.45 -9.21
CA ASN A 529 3.27 -29.63 -9.97
C ASN A 529 3.29 -28.82 -11.28
N GLU A 530 2.38 -29.15 -12.20
CA GLU A 530 2.12 -28.29 -13.36
C GLU A 530 1.33 -27.06 -12.89
N LEU A 531 1.80 -25.85 -13.21
CA LEU A 531 1.10 -24.61 -12.85
C LEU A 531 -0.27 -24.54 -13.55
N PRO A 532 -1.27 -23.86 -12.95
CA PRO A 532 -2.49 -23.48 -13.64
C PRO A 532 -2.19 -22.80 -14.99
N ALA A 533 -2.97 -23.15 -16.00
CA ALA A 533 -2.85 -22.50 -17.31
C ALA A 533 -3.23 -21.02 -17.19
N PRO A 534 -2.47 -20.10 -17.80
CA PRO A 534 -2.80 -18.68 -17.75
C PRO A 534 -4.12 -18.41 -18.49
N ILE A 535 -4.90 -17.44 -18.00
CA ILE A 535 -6.05 -16.92 -18.75
C ILE A 535 -5.51 -16.04 -19.89
N VAL A 536 -5.80 -16.39 -21.14
CA VAL A 536 -5.31 -15.63 -22.31
C VAL A 536 -6.25 -14.47 -22.61
N ILE A 537 -5.78 -13.24 -22.42
CA ILE A 537 -6.58 -12.01 -22.54
C ILE A 537 -6.91 -11.73 -24.02
N GLY A 538 -8.18 -11.48 -24.34
CA GLY A 538 -8.71 -11.37 -25.71
C GLY A 538 -8.92 -12.74 -26.40
N VAL A 539 -8.89 -13.85 -25.65
CA VAL A 539 -9.13 -15.21 -26.17
C VAL A 539 -10.03 -16.03 -25.24
N ASP A 540 -9.69 -16.07 -23.95
CA ASP A 540 -10.44 -16.78 -22.91
C ASP A 540 -11.39 -15.84 -22.14
N ARG A 541 -10.98 -14.59 -21.90
CA ARG A 541 -11.85 -13.47 -21.48
C ARG A 541 -11.56 -12.25 -22.38
N GLU A 542 -12.60 -11.54 -22.82
CA GLU A 542 -12.50 -10.29 -23.59
C GLU A 542 -12.52 -9.10 -22.61
N ILE A 543 -11.75 -8.05 -22.88
CA ILE A 543 -11.73 -6.84 -22.05
C ILE A 543 -12.99 -6.00 -22.37
N PRO A 544 -13.77 -5.53 -21.37
CA PRO A 544 -14.89 -4.61 -21.62
C PRO A 544 -14.43 -3.23 -22.09
N GLU A 545 -15.11 -2.67 -23.11
CA GLU A 545 -14.83 -1.32 -23.65
C GLU A 545 -15.17 -0.19 -22.65
N GLU A 546 -16.14 -0.41 -21.76
CA GLU A 546 -16.61 0.55 -20.76
C GLU A 546 -16.02 0.22 -19.37
N LEU A 547 -15.60 1.25 -18.62
CA LEU A 547 -15.12 1.08 -17.24
C LEU A 547 -16.22 0.49 -16.35
N ILE A 548 -17.39 1.13 -16.37
CA ILE A 548 -18.63 0.71 -15.69
C ILE A 548 -19.78 1.00 -16.67
N ALA A 549 -20.54 -0.03 -17.06
CA ALA A 549 -21.58 0.07 -18.09
C ALA A 549 -22.92 0.67 -17.60
N ASN A 550 -23.11 0.83 -16.29
CA ASN A 550 -24.28 1.50 -15.73
C ASN A 550 -23.98 2.09 -14.34
N ILE A 551 -23.43 3.30 -14.31
CA ILE A 551 -22.99 3.96 -13.08
C ILE A 551 -24.13 4.23 -12.07
N ASP A 552 -25.37 4.39 -12.54
CA ASP A 552 -26.57 4.60 -11.69
C ASP A 552 -26.99 3.36 -10.88
N GLU A 553 -26.46 2.16 -11.20
CA GLU A 553 -26.78 0.88 -10.54
C GLU A 553 -25.50 0.16 -10.04
N TYR A 554 -24.41 0.90 -9.80
CA TYR A 554 -23.10 0.37 -9.44
C TYR A 554 -22.59 0.93 -8.10
N ASP A 555 -22.14 0.05 -7.20
CA ASP A 555 -21.70 0.37 -5.84
C ASP A 555 -20.61 -0.63 -5.41
N ILE A 556 -19.38 -0.12 -5.20
CA ILE A 556 -18.19 -0.94 -4.92
C ILE A 556 -18.25 -1.59 -3.52
N GLU A 557 -18.64 -0.84 -2.48
CA GLU A 557 -18.66 -1.34 -1.10
C GLU A 557 -19.67 -2.47 -0.89
N THR A 558 -20.79 -2.45 -1.62
CA THR A 558 -21.85 -3.48 -1.51
C THR A 558 -21.77 -4.57 -2.58
N GLY A 559 -20.97 -4.36 -3.65
CA GLY A 559 -20.93 -5.20 -4.84
C GLY A 559 -22.20 -5.14 -5.71
N GLU A 560 -23.11 -4.18 -5.50
CA GLU A 560 -24.25 -4.00 -6.39
C GLU A 560 -23.75 -3.55 -7.78
N GLY A 561 -24.16 -4.28 -8.83
CA GLY A 561 -23.72 -4.02 -10.20
C GLY A 561 -22.46 -4.75 -10.67
N PHE A 562 -21.74 -5.48 -9.79
CA PHE A 562 -20.51 -6.19 -10.14
C PHE A 562 -20.70 -7.23 -11.27
N ASN A 563 -19.97 -7.07 -12.38
CA ASN A 563 -20.04 -7.92 -13.56
C ASN A 563 -18.80 -7.78 -14.47
N ALA A 564 -17.90 -8.77 -14.39
CA ALA A 564 -16.68 -8.85 -15.19
C ALA A 564 -16.91 -9.02 -16.71
N GLU A 565 -18.13 -9.37 -17.16
CA GLU A 565 -18.47 -9.40 -18.60
C GLU A 565 -18.82 -8.00 -19.17
N THR A 566 -19.04 -6.97 -18.34
CA THR A 566 -19.48 -5.64 -18.82
C THR A 566 -18.70 -4.45 -18.27
N ASN A 567 -18.06 -4.57 -17.11
CA ASN A 567 -17.34 -3.47 -16.47
C ASN A 567 -15.85 -3.81 -16.44
N ALA A 568 -14.99 -2.96 -17.02
CA ALA A 568 -13.55 -3.23 -17.05
C ALA A 568 -12.91 -3.28 -15.66
N ILE A 569 -13.42 -2.51 -14.69
CA ILE A 569 -12.95 -2.55 -13.29
C ILE A 569 -13.17 -3.95 -12.67
N ASP A 570 -14.36 -4.53 -12.85
CA ASP A 570 -14.70 -5.88 -12.36
C ASP A 570 -13.99 -6.98 -13.16
N PHE A 571 -13.68 -6.74 -14.44
CA PHE A 571 -12.90 -7.65 -15.26
C PHE A 571 -11.48 -7.84 -14.70
N TYR A 572 -10.83 -6.75 -14.30
CA TYR A 572 -9.49 -6.81 -13.71
C TYR A 572 -9.53 -7.36 -12.28
N GLU A 573 -10.53 -6.97 -11.48
CA GLU A 573 -10.75 -7.50 -10.13
C GLU A 573 -10.95 -9.02 -10.12
N SER A 574 -11.83 -9.53 -11.00
CA SER A 574 -12.05 -10.97 -11.16
C SER A 574 -10.86 -11.76 -11.75
N LEU A 575 -9.75 -11.08 -12.04
CA LEU A 575 -8.46 -11.66 -12.45
C LEU A 575 -7.36 -11.43 -11.40
N GLU A 576 -7.63 -10.71 -10.32
CA GLU A 576 -6.68 -10.36 -9.26
C GLU A 576 -5.94 -11.61 -8.76
N ASN A 577 -4.62 -11.54 -8.59
CA ASN A 577 -3.76 -12.64 -8.18
C ASN A 577 -3.74 -13.87 -9.11
N MET A 578 -4.56 -13.93 -10.17
CA MET A 578 -4.56 -15.03 -11.15
C MET A 578 -3.42 -14.90 -12.13
N ARG A 579 -2.96 -16.06 -12.64
CA ARG A 579 -2.01 -16.12 -13.75
C ARG A 579 -2.72 -15.80 -15.08
N ILE A 580 -2.22 -14.81 -15.81
CA ILE A 580 -2.74 -14.34 -17.11
C ILE A 580 -1.65 -14.33 -18.19
N GLU A 581 -2.06 -14.32 -19.46
CA GLU A 581 -1.19 -14.13 -20.62
C GLU A 581 -1.73 -12.99 -21.51
N ILE A 582 -0.90 -11.97 -21.76
CA ILE A 582 -1.10 -11.02 -22.85
C ILE A 582 -0.57 -11.68 -24.12
N PRO A 583 -1.43 -12.04 -25.10
CA PRO A 583 -1.03 -12.92 -26.19
C PRO A 583 -0.21 -12.23 -27.28
N GLY A 584 0.44 -13.04 -28.12
CA GLY A 584 0.94 -12.61 -29.42
C GLY A 584 2.14 -11.67 -29.36
N GLN A 585 2.11 -10.59 -30.14
CA GLN A 585 3.08 -9.50 -30.03
C GLN A 585 2.53 -8.47 -29.03
N VAL A 586 3.33 -8.10 -28.02
CA VAL A 586 2.94 -7.15 -26.98
C VAL A 586 3.70 -5.85 -27.19
N THR A 587 2.99 -4.80 -27.61
CA THR A 587 3.56 -3.51 -28.03
C THR A 587 3.42 -2.47 -26.93
N VAL A 588 4.51 -1.74 -26.66
CA VAL A 588 4.62 -0.65 -25.68
C VAL A 588 3.91 0.60 -26.20
N THR A 589 3.00 1.15 -25.40
CA THR A 589 2.14 2.29 -25.78
C THR A 589 2.70 3.64 -25.31
N GLY A 590 3.40 3.68 -24.17
CA GLY A 590 4.07 4.88 -23.63
C GLY A 590 5.56 4.65 -23.30
N PRO A 591 6.37 5.72 -23.16
CA PRO A 591 7.75 5.57 -22.71
C PRO A 591 7.84 5.04 -21.27
N GLN A 592 8.85 4.21 -21.01
CA GLN A 592 9.05 3.55 -19.72
C GLN A 592 9.16 4.56 -18.56
N LYS A 593 8.37 4.35 -17.50
CA LYS A 593 8.42 5.09 -16.21
C LYS A 593 8.35 4.09 -15.06
N TYR A 594 8.78 4.46 -13.86
CA TYR A 594 8.62 3.73 -12.57
C TYR A 594 8.95 2.21 -12.48
N GLN A 595 9.62 1.62 -13.47
CA GLN A 595 9.85 0.18 -13.65
C GLN A 595 8.63 -0.59 -14.18
N GLU A 596 7.73 0.10 -14.87
CA GLU A 596 6.56 -0.44 -15.55
C GLU A 596 6.58 -0.04 -17.04
N LEU A 597 5.92 -0.85 -17.87
CA LEU A 597 5.59 -0.57 -19.26
C LEU A 597 4.08 -0.66 -19.44
N THR A 598 3.51 0.33 -20.12
CA THR A 598 2.12 0.26 -20.60
C THR A 598 2.11 -0.41 -21.97
N VAL A 599 1.23 -1.39 -22.17
CA VAL A 599 1.25 -2.28 -23.33
C VAL A 599 -0.13 -2.66 -23.83
N VAL A 600 -0.21 -3.09 -25.10
CA VAL A 600 -1.36 -3.78 -25.70
C VAL A 600 -0.92 -4.96 -26.56
N SER A 601 -1.81 -5.95 -26.76
CA SER A 601 -1.58 -7.02 -27.76
C SER A 601 -1.97 -6.57 -29.16
N GLU A 602 -1.15 -6.91 -30.16
CA GLU A 602 -1.52 -6.79 -31.58
C GLU A 602 -2.60 -7.79 -32.03
N GLU A 603 -2.93 -8.80 -31.22
CA GLU A 603 -4.03 -9.75 -31.55
C GLU A 603 -5.42 -9.18 -31.21
N TRP A 604 -5.50 -8.06 -30.47
CA TRP A 604 -6.77 -7.40 -30.11
C TRP A 604 -7.33 -6.49 -31.23
N ASP A 605 -6.57 -6.19 -32.30
CA ASP A 605 -7.00 -5.46 -33.51
C ASP A 605 -7.66 -4.07 -33.23
N LEU A 606 -7.19 -3.36 -32.19
CA LEU A 606 -7.73 -2.06 -31.74
C LEU A 606 -7.79 -1.02 -32.89
N GLU A 607 -8.90 -0.29 -33.01
CA GLU A 607 -9.10 0.67 -34.12
C GLU A 607 -8.38 2.02 -33.90
N ASN A 608 -8.13 2.42 -32.65
CA ASN A 608 -7.60 3.73 -32.22
C ASN A 608 -6.05 3.81 -32.10
N ARG A 609 -5.31 2.98 -32.84
CA ARG A 609 -3.83 2.96 -32.78
C ARG A 609 -3.18 4.17 -33.45
N THR A 610 -2.17 4.76 -32.80
CA THR A 610 -1.34 5.83 -33.40
C THR A 610 -0.42 5.26 -34.50
N PRO A 611 0.10 6.09 -35.44
CA PRO A 611 1.01 5.62 -36.49
C PRO A 611 2.32 4.96 -35.98
N THR A 612 2.66 5.21 -34.73
CA THR A 612 3.89 4.80 -34.01
C THR A 612 3.68 3.62 -33.08
N GLY A 613 2.44 3.17 -32.85
CA GLY A 613 2.11 1.99 -32.05
C GLY A 613 1.47 2.26 -30.70
N GLY A 614 1.30 3.53 -30.30
CA GLY A 614 0.52 3.95 -29.14
C GLY A 614 -0.99 3.73 -29.33
N VAL A 615 -1.76 4.15 -28.33
CA VAL A 615 -3.23 4.04 -28.29
C VAL A 615 -3.79 5.43 -28.01
N TYR A 616 -4.62 5.95 -28.90
CA TYR A 616 -5.17 7.29 -28.82
C TYR A 616 -6.35 7.34 -27.84
N LEU A 617 -6.40 8.35 -26.96
CA LEU A 617 -7.51 8.53 -26.02
C LEU A 617 -8.75 9.12 -26.70
N GLU A 618 -9.82 8.33 -26.76
CA GLU A 618 -11.10 8.79 -27.31
C GLU A 618 -11.99 9.45 -26.24
N GLU A 619 -13.08 10.06 -26.70
CA GLU A 619 -14.09 10.67 -25.83
C GLU A 619 -14.95 9.55 -25.22
N ASN A 620 -15.10 9.53 -23.89
CA ASN A 620 -16.08 8.67 -23.24
C ASN A 620 -17.49 9.28 -23.44
N PRO A 621 -18.43 8.60 -24.13
CA PRO A 621 -19.76 9.15 -24.39
C PRO A 621 -20.72 9.07 -23.19
N GLU A 622 -20.34 8.36 -22.12
CA GLU A 622 -21.12 8.19 -20.89
C GLU A 622 -20.44 8.92 -19.72
N ALA A 623 -21.12 9.02 -18.57
CA ALA A 623 -20.59 9.72 -17.40
C ALA A 623 -19.50 8.91 -16.67
N GLY A 624 -18.24 9.35 -16.79
CA GLY A 624 -17.08 8.76 -16.11
C GLY A 624 -15.76 9.37 -16.59
N PRO A 625 -14.61 8.94 -16.04
CA PRO A 625 -13.30 9.35 -16.53
C PRO A 625 -13.03 8.81 -17.95
N GLU A 626 -12.19 9.52 -18.71
CA GLU A 626 -11.71 9.07 -20.02
C GLU A 626 -10.47 8.17 -19.90
N LEU A 627 -10.57 6.91 -20.37
CA LEU A 627 -9.46 5.96 -20.46
C LEU A 627 -9.65 4.96 -21.61
N ASN A 628 -8.56 4.31 -22.04
CA ASN A 628 -8.61 3.06 -22.80
C ASN A 628 -8.46 1.88 -21.84
N THR A 629 -9.47 1.03 -21.73
CA THR A 629 -9.52 -0.08 -20.76
C THR A 629 -8.57 -1.23 -21.11
N GLU A 630 -8.12 -1.31 -22.37
CA GLU A 630 -7.25 -2.38 -22.87
C GLU A 630 -5.76 -2.14 -22.59
N ILE A 631 -5.36 -0.95 -22.14
CA ILE A 631 -3.95 -0.68 -21.81
C ILE A 631 -3.60 -1.37 -20.49
N MET A 632 -2.77 -2.40 -20.57
CA MET A 632 -2.29 -3.14 -19.41
C MET A 632 -0.92 -2.62 -18.97
N PHE A 633 -0.61 -2.68 -17.67
CA PHE A 633 0.72 -2.41 -17.14
C PHE A 633 1.50 -3.72 -16.96
N VAL A 634 2.78 -3.72 -17.28
CA VAL A 634 3.71 -4.85 -17.08
C VAL A 634 4.93 -4.35 -16.31
N ASN A 635 5.22 -4.96 -15.16
CA ASN A 635 6.43 -4.63 -14.41
C ASN A 635 7.70 -5.17 -15.10
N VAL A 636 8.77 -4.37 -15.10
CA VAL A 636 10.01 -4.63 -15.84
C VAL A 636 11.26 -4.35 -15.00
N PRO A 637 12.41 -5.01 -15.31
CA PRO A 637 13.65 -4.82 -14.55
C PRO A 637 14.15 -3.36 -14.53
N TYR A 638 14.79 -2.98 -13.42
CA TYR A 638 15.44 -1.67 -13.26
C TYR A 638 16.36 -1.31 -14.44
N GLY A 639 16.14 -0.13 -15.03
CA GLY A 639 16.93 0.38 -16.14
C GLY A 639 16.55 -0.19 -17.52
N THR A 640 15.38 -0.82 -17.63
CA THR A 640 14.72 -1.07 -18.93
C THR A 640 14.55 0.26 -19.67
N VAL A 641 14.89 0.27 -20.96
CA VAL A 641 14.75 1.44 -21.83
C VAL A 641 13.78 1.07 -22.95
N ALA A 642 12.61 1.72 -22.96
CA ALA A 642 11.57 1.51 -23.96
C ALA A 642 10.90 2.84 -24.34
N LYS A 643 10.39 2.91 -25.58
CA LYS A 643 9.62 4.03 -26.13
C LYS A 643 8.36 3.46 -26.81
N THR A 644 7.39 4.32 -27.08
CA THR A 644 6.17 3.93 -27.83
C THR A 644 6.55 3.24 -29.15
N GLY A 645 5.97 2.06 -29.36
CA GLY A 645 6.19 1.20 -30.53
C GLY A 645 7.24 0.09 -30.34
N ASP A 646 8.06 0.12 -29.29
CA ASP A 646 8.89 -1.04 -28.91
C ASP A 646 8.00 -2.21 -28.50
N TYR A 647 8.47 -3.46 -28.61
CA TYR A 647 7.59 -4.62 -28.44
C TYR A 647 8.31 -5.89 -27.97
N PHE A 648 7.56 -6.77 -27.32
CA PHE A 648 7.94 -8.18 -27.13
C PHE A 648 7.40 -9.01 -28.32
N ASP A 649 8.23 -9.87 -28.91
CA ASP A 649 7.85 -10.67 -30.10
C ASP A 649 7.13 -12.00 -29.76
N GLU A 650 6.99 -12.28 -28.47
CA GLU A 650 6.21 -13.37 -27.88
C GLU A 650 5.35 -12.78 -26.72
N GLY A 651 4.33 -13.54 -26.29
CA GLY A 651 3.39 -13.09 -25.26
C GLY A 651 4.04 -12.90 -23.88
N VAL A 652 3.38 -12.12 -23.01
CA VAL A 652 3.84 -11.84 -21.64
C VAL A 652 2.93 -12.56 -20.66
N THR A 653 3.51 -13.37 -19.78
CA THR A 653 2.77 -14.17 -18.78
C THR A 653 3.15 -13.78 -17.36
N GLY A 654 2.14 -13.43 -16.56
CA GLY A 654 2.33 -12.93 -15.19
C GLY A 654 1.16 -13.25 -14.27
N VAL A 655 1.22 -12.79 -13.03
CA VAL A 655 0.06 -12.69 -12.13
C VAL A 655 -0.47 -11.27 -12.15
N MET A 656 -1.79 -11.10 -11.99
CA MET A 656 -2.40 -9.78 -11.83
C MET A 656 -2.12 -9.24 -10.42
N SER A 657 -1.71 -7.98 -10.32
CA SER A 657 -1.54 -7.21 -9.09
C SER A 657 -2.24 -5.85 -9.23
N TYR A 658 -2.36 -5.10 -8.15
CA TYR A 658 -2.92 -3.74 -8.15
C TYR A 658 -2.11 -2.84 -7.20
N ASN A 659 -1.69 -1.66 -7.66
CA ASN A 659 -1.14 -0.59 -6.80
C ASN A 659 -1.09 0.76 -7.55
N PHE A 660 -1.01 1.87 -6.80
CA PHE A 660 -1.02 3.23 -7.35
C PHE A 660 -2.14 3.47 -8.38
N GLY A 661 -3.39 3.10 -8.06
CA GLY A 661 -4.56 3.33 -8.91
C GLY A 661 -4.65 2.51 -10.20
N ASN A 662 -3.82 1.45 -10.37
CA ASN A 662 -3.74 0.69 -11.64
C ASN A 662 -3.50 -0.81 -11.41
N PHE A 663 -4.18 -1.63 -12.22
CA PHE A 663 -3.92 -3.07 -12.34
C PHE A 663 -2.66 -3.35 -13.19
N LYS A 664 -1.82 -4.29 -12.74
CA LYS A 664 -0.50 -4.57 -13.31
C LYS A 664 -0.24 -6.07 -13.42
N VAL A 665 0.70 -6.43 -14.30
CA VAL A 665 1.10 -7.81 -14.56
C VAL A 665 2.53 -8.01 -14.04
N GLU A 666 2.67 -8.79 -12.98
CA GLU A 666 3.97 -9.22 -12.44
C GLU A 666 4.49 -10.42 -13.24
N PRO A 667 5.59 -10.31 -14.00
CA PRO A 667 6.05 -11.41 -14.86
C PRO A 667 6.46 -12.65 -14.03
N THR A 668 5.81 -13.78 -14.29
CA THR A 668 6.14 -15.07 -13.65
C THR A 668 7.23 -15.84 -14.39
N GLU A 669 7.61 -15.37 -15.59
CA GLU A 669 8.65 -15.92 -16.44
C GLU A 669 9.67 -14.85 -16.84
N GLU A 670 10.82 -15.24 -17.40
CA GLU A 670 11.79 -14.29 -17.96
C GLU A 670 11.15 -13.58 -19.16
N LEU A 671 10.96 -12.25 -19.05
CA LEU A 671 10.36 -11.43 -20.13
C LEU A 671 11.10 -11.65 -21.47
N PRO A 672 10.39 -11.64 -22.62
CA PRO A 672 11.01 -11.71 -23.93
C PRO A 672 12.03 -10.58 -24.19
N GLU A 673 12.90 -10.75 -25.18
CA GLU A 673 13.83 -9.68 -25.58
C GLU A 673 13.03 -8.50 -26.16
N LEU A 674 13.07 -7.34 -25.48
CA LEU A 674 12.41 -6.14 -25.97
C LEU A 674 13.04 -5.69 -27.30
N MET A 675 12.23 -5.65 -28.34
CA MET A 675 12.59 -5.30 -29.71
C MET A 675 12.35 -3.81 -29.98
N ASP A 676 13.28 -3.19 -30.70
CA ASP A 676 13.15 -1.82 -31.18
C ASP A 676 12.06 -1.74 -32.26
N GLY A 677 11.00 -0.98 -31.99
CA GLY A 677 9.90 -0.70 -32.92
C GLY A 677 10.31 0.10 -34.16
N GLY A 678 11.47 0.78 -34.08
CA GLY A 678 11.94 1.68 -35.13
C GLY A 678 11.29 3.05 -35.13
N ASN A 679 10.63 3.44 -34.03
CA ASN A 679 10.20 4.82 -33.81
C ASN A 679 11.43 5.72 -33.57
N GLU A 680 11.57 6.79 -34.35
CA GLU A 680 12.71 7.74 -34.29
C GLU A 680 12.15 9.17 -34.21
N ARG A 681 12.73 10.00 -33.33
CA ARG A 681 12.35 11.43 -33.21
C ARG A 681 12.48 12.12 -34.58
N ARG A 682 11.49 12.94 -34.95
CA ARG A 682 11.49 13.69 -36.21
C ARG A 682 12.60 14.75 -36.25
N ASP A 683 13.35 14.77 -37.36
CA ASP A 683 14.43 15.74 -37.62
C ASP A 683 13.90 17.16 -37.95
N GLU A 684 12.71 17.28 -38.57
CA GLU A 684 12.12 18.55 -39.03
C GLU A 684 10.58 18.50 -39.08
N THR A 685 9.95 19.67 -38.93
CA THR A 685 8.52 19.94 -39.14
C THR A 685 8.11 19.73 -40.61
N THR A 686 6.85 19.40 -40.86
CA THR A 686 6.26 19.38 -42.22
C THR A 686 6.00 20.78 -42.78
N ILE A 687 5.94 21.80 -41.93
CA ILE A 687 5.66 23.19 -42.31
C ILE A 687 6.90 23.81 -42.99
N GLU A 688 6.79 24.09 -44.30
CA GLU A 688 7.85 24.78 -45.05
C GLU A 688 7.89 26.28 -44.70
N PHE A 689 9.08 26.85 -44.44
CA PHE A 689 9.23 28.28 -44.18
C PHE A 689 8.76 29.14 -45.38
N ASN A 690 7.78 30.02 -45.16
CA ASN A 690 7.31 31.00 -46.13
C ASN A 690 7.60 32.44 -45.66
N GLU A 691 8.07 33.31 -46.58
CA GLU A 691 8.29 34.71 -46.25
C GLU A 691 6.99 35.52 -46.08
N ASP A 692 5.86 35.01 -46.60
CA ASP A 692 4.55 35.68 -46.63
C ASP A 692 3.54 35.21 -45.57
N GLU A 693 3.72 34.06 -44.94
CA GLU A 693 2.90 33.56 -43.81
C GLU A 693 3.63 33.71 -42.45
N LEU A 694 2.86 33.68 -41.36
CA LEU A 694 3.35 33.74 -39.97
C LEU A 694 3.33 32.34 -39.36
N THR A 695 4.39 31.95 -38.64
CA THR A 695 4.40 30.72 -37.84
C THR A 695 4.24 31.01 -36.34
N VAL A 696 3.31 30.34 -35.68
CA VAL A 696 3.05 30.48 -34.24
C VAL A 696 3.04 29.08 -33.61
N ALA A 697 3.82 28.91 -32.54
CA ALA A 697 4.01 27.62 -31.87
C ALA A 697 3.76 27.71 -30.37
N THR A 698 3.38 26.60 -29.73
CA THR A 698 3.42 26.43 -28.27
C THR A 698 4.35 25.28 -27.89
N TYR A 699 5.00 25.41 -26.74
CA TYR A 699 5.86 24.38 -26.16
C TYR A 699 5.86 24.46 -24.63
N ASN A 700 5.26 23.48 -23.95
CA ASN A 700 5.53 23.23 -22.53
C ASN A 700 6.97 22.70 -22.38
N VAL A 701 7.79 23.40 -21.59
CA VAL A 701 9.23 23.10 -21.42
C VAL A 701 9.56 22.35 -20.11
N GLU A 702 8.56 21.84 -19.38
CA GLU A 702 8.67 20.93 -18.23
C GLU A 702 9.62 21.48 -17.13
N ASN A 703 9.14 22.40 -16.29
CA ASN A 703 9.89 23.05 -15.20
C ASN A 703 11.32 23.50 -15.59
N TYR A 704 11.46 24.38 -16.58
CA TYR A 704 12.77 24.79 -17.12
C TYR A 704 13.41 25.99 -16.42
N ASP A 705 14.66 25.83 -15.98
CA ASP A 705 15.58 26.93 -15.64
C ASP A 705 16.96 26.77 -16.32
N GLN A 706 17.70 27.88 -16.49
CA GLN A 706 18.98 27.91 -17.22
C GLN A 706 20.12 27.08 -16.60
N SER A 707 20.02 26.66 -15.34
CA SER A 707 21.03 25.78 -14.74
C SER A 707 21.01 24.37 -15.37
N GLN A 708 19.88 23.98 -15.98
CA GLN A 708 19.65 22.71 -16.66
C GLN A 708 20.29 22.68 -18.06
N THR A 709 21.60 22.94 -18.14
CA THR A 709 22.32 23.19 -19.40
C THR A 709 22.19 22.12 -20.50
N GLU A 710 21.90 20.86 -20.16
CA GLU A 710 21.60 19.82 -21.16
C GLU A 710 20.20 19.99 -21.75
N LYS A 711 19.19 20.25 -20.92
CA LYS A 711 17.82 20.55 -21.33
C LYS A 711 17.75 21.84 -22.15
N THR A 712 18.47 22.90 -21.75
CA THR A 712 18.65 24.12 -22.57
C THR A 712 19.09 23.81 -24.00
N GLN A 713 20.05 22.88 -24.18
CA GLN A 713 20.57 22.53 -25.50
C GLN A 713 19.60 21.65 -26.30
N LYS A 714 18.88 20.73 -25.64
CA LYS A 714 17.82 19.93 -26.28
C LYS A 714 16.66 20.82 -26.74
N LEU A 715 16.11 21.65 -25.85
CA LEU A 715 15.04 22.61 -26.17
C LEU A 715 15.46 23.57 -27.28
N ALA A 716 16.67 24.12 -27.25
CA ALA A 716 17.17 25.00 -28.30
C ALA A 716 17.32 24.28 -29.66
N ALA A 717 17.68 22.99 -29.69
CA ALA A 717 17.70 22.20 -30.92
C ALA A 717 16.28 21.94 -31.45
N SER A 718 15.33 21.60 -30.57
CA SER A 718 13.92 21.47 -30.95
C SER A 718 13.34 22.78 -31.50
N MET A 719 13.67 23.93 -30.91
CA MET A 719 13.21 25.25 -31.39
C MET A 719 13.90 25.70 -32.67
N ALA A 720 15.21 25.48 -32.82
CA ALA A 720 15.99 25.99 -33.94
C ALA A 720 15.93 25.10 -35.19
N ASP A 721 16.05 23.79 -35.01
CA ASP A 721 16.16 22.81 -36.09
C ASP A 721 14.84 22.06 -36.31
N GLU A 722 14.28 21.40 -35.29
CA GLU A 722 13.13 20.49 -35.44
C GLU A 722 11.84 21.28 -35.79
N LEU A 723 11.56 22.38 -35.09
CA LEU A 723 10.49 23.34 -35.39
C LEU A 723 10.86 24.37 -36.47
N ASN A 724 12.06 24.30 -37.05
CA ASN A 724 12.53 25.20 -38.13
C ASN A 724 12.43 26.71 -37.79
N ALA A 725 12.67 27.06 -36.51
CA ALA A 725 12.65 28.42 -35.97
C ALA A 725 11.35 29.22 -36.22
N PRO A 726 10.26 28.92 -35.47
CA PRO A 726 8.96 29.60 -35.56
C PRO A 726 9.06 31.12 -35.34
N ASP A 727 8.17 31.89 -35.95
CA ASP A 727 8.18 33.36 -35.83
C ASP A 727 7.77 33.85 -34.44
N ILE A 728 6.83 33.15 -33.79
CA ILE A 728 6.42 33.34 -32.39
C ILE A 728 6.32 31.97 -31.73
N MET A 729 6.82 31.85 -30.49
CA MET A 729 6.73 30.65 -29.65
C MET A 729 6.21 31.04 -28.27
N THR A 730 5.04 30.54 -27.87
CA THR A 730 4.58 30.56 -26.48
C THR A 730 5.28 29.44 -25.72
N LEU A 731 5.96 29.78 -24.63
CA LEU A 731 6.55 28.82 -23.70
C LEU A 731 5.72 28.80 -22.43
N VAL A 732 5.40 27.59 -21.96
CA VAL A 732 4.82 27.36 -20.62
C VAL A 732 5.78 26.48 -19.82
N GLU A 733 5.68 26.50 -18.49
CA GLU A 733 6.64 25.86 -17.58
C GLU A 733 8.07 26.42 -17.58
N VAL A 734 8.23 27.69 -17.93
CA VAL A 734 9.46 28.42 -17.59
C VAL A 734 9.46 28.71 -16.08
N MET A 735 10.50 28.29 -15.35
CA MET A 735 10.74 28.65 -13.94
C MET A 735 11.34 30.07 -13.81
N ASP A 736 11.49 30.61 -12.60
CA ASP A 736 12.22 31.86 -12.38
C ASP A 736 13.75 31.60 -12.38
N ASN A 737 14.54 32.66 -12.23
CA ASN A 737 16.01 32.58 -12.23
C ASN A 737 16.59 31.81 -11.02
N SER A 738 15.79 31.54 -9.97
CA SER A 738 16.15 30.79 -8.77
C SER A 738 15.80 29.30 -8.84
N GLY A 739 15.05 28.86 -9.87
CA GLY A 739 14.55 27.49 -10.00
C GLY A 739 13.58 27.14 -8.85
N GLU A 740 13.62 25.92 -8.32
CA GLU A 740 12.78 25.50 -7.18
C GLU A 740 13.07 26.22 -5.84
N SER A 741 13.89 27.28 -5.82
CA SER A 741 14.31 27.94 -4.57
C SER A 741 13.32 29.05 -4.18
N ASP A 742 12.48 28.77 -3.18
CA ASP A 742 11.59 29.74 -2.53
C ASP A 742 12.38 30.89 -1.83
N ASP A 743 12.79 31.90 -2.61
CA ASP A 743 13.54 33.08 -2.15
C ASP A 743 12.92 34.44 -2.55
N GLY A 744 11.69 34.41 -3.11
CA GLY A 744 10.90 35.58 -3.48
C GLY A 744 11.32 36.25 -4.80
N VAL A 745 12.03 35.52 -5.66
CA VAL A 745 12.37 35.93 -7.03
C VAL A 745 11.28 35.41 -7.97
N THR A 746 10.68 36.28 -8.79
CA THR A 746 9.69 35.88 -9.82
C THR A 746 10.14 36.14 -11.26
N SER A 747 11.29 36.80 -11.44
CA SER A 747 11.87 37.12 -12.75
C SER A 747 12.47 35.89 -13.42
N ALA A 748 12.19 35.69 -14.71
CA ALA A 748 12.69 34.59 -15.52
C ALA A 748 13.58 35.05 -16.71
N ASP A 749 14.12 36.27 -16.66
CA ASP A 749 14.88 36.87 -17.75
C ASP A 749 16.13 36.07 -18.14
N GLU A 750 16.86 35.50 -17.16
CA GLU A 750 18.04 34.66 -17.45
C GLU A 750 17.67 33.37 -18.19
N ASN A 751 16.45 32.85 -17.98
CA ASN A 751 15.97 31.62 -18.62
C ASN A 751 15.63 31.83 -20.11
N TYR A 752 14.93 32.91 -20.45
CA TYR A 752 14.67 33.28 -21.84
C TYR A 752 15.94 33.73 -22.58
N GLU A 753 16.83 34.48 -21.94
CA GLU A 753 18.12 34.87 -22.52
C GLU A 753 19.00 33.64 -22.84
N ALA A 754 19.02 32.63 -21.96
CA ALA A 754 19.78 31.39 -22.17
C ALA A 754 19.26 30.56 -23.37
N LEU A 755 17.93 30.44 -23.53
CA LEU A 755 17.34 29.78 -24.70
C LEU A 755 17.65 30.55 -25.99
N ALA A 756 17.53 31.88 -25.97
CA ALA A 756 17.84 32.72 -27.13
C ALA A 756 19.32 32.66 -27.54
N GLU A 757 20.25 32.63 -26.58
CA GLU A 757 21.69 32.44 -26.85
C GLU A 757 21.97 31.04 -27.42
N ALA A 758 21.36 29.98 -26.86
CA ALA A 758 21.53 28.61 -27.33
C ALA A 758 21.02 28.40 -28.77
N ILE A 759 19.84 28.94 -29.11
CA ILE A 759 19.29 28.92 -30.48
C ILE A 759 20.26 29.64 -31.45
N ALA A 760 20.79 30.80 -31.07
CA ALA A 760 21.72 31.56 -31.88
C ALA A 760 23.08 30.85 -32.07
N ASP A 761 23.56 30.11 -31.05
CA ASP A 761 24.81 29.35 -31.10
C ASP A 761 24.71 28.09 -31.98
N LEU A 762 23.52 27.47 -32.09
CA LEU A 762 23.20 26.43 -33.09
C LEU A 762 23.15 27.00 -34.52
N GLY A 763 22.90 28.31 -34.66
CA GLY A 763 22.88 29.03 -35.93
C GLY A 763 21.49 29.51 -36.36
N GLY A 764 20.50 29.42 -35.46
CA GLY A 764 19.15 29.95 -35.65
C GLY A 764 19.09 31.49 -35.67
N PRO A 765 17.87 32.05 -35.82
CA PRO A 765 17.63 33.49 -35.83
C PRO A 765 17.75 34.10 -34.42
N ASN A 766 17.76 35.44 -34.34
CA ASN A 766 17.78 36.13 -33.04
C ASN A 766 16.35 36.27 -32.50
N TYR A 767 16.07 35.56 -31.42
CA TYR A 767 14.85 35.75 -30.64
C TYR A 767 14.99 36.92 -29.65
N ALA A 768 13.88 37.61 -29.44
CA ALA A 768 13.61 38.38 -28.22
C ALA A 768 12.45 37.70 -27.48
N TYR A 769 12.14 38.16 -26.28
CA TYR A 769 11.03 37.63 -25.48
C TYR A 769 10.19 38.75 -24.85
N THR A 770 8.99 38.40 -24.42
CA THR A 770 8.11 39.21 -23.57
C THR A 770 7.30 38.26 -22.67
N GLU A 771 7.11 38.64 -21.41
CA GLU A 771 6.51 37.80 -20.36
C GLU A 771 5.87 38.69 -19.29
N SER A 772 4.99 38.12 -18.47
CA SER A 772 4.44 38.78 -17.29
C SER A 772 4.83 37.99 -16.05
N ALA A 773 5.68 38.59 -15.21
CA ALA A 773 6.12 37.93 -14.00
C ALA A 773 4.93 37.69 -13.04
N PRO A 774 4.72 36.47 -12.55
CA PRO A 774 3.63 36.15 -11.63
C PRO A 774 3.84 36.78 -10.25
N ILE A 775 2.80 36.69 -9.41
CA ILE A 775 2.86 37.09 -8.01
C ILE A 775 3.39 35.92 -7.18
N ASP A 776 4.48 36.19 -6.45
CA ASP A 776 5.20 35.28 -5.57
C ASP A 776 4.26 34.42 -4.70
N GLY A 777 4.27 33.11 -4.93
CA GLY A 777 3.48 32.13 -4.18
C GLY A 777 1.95 32.13 -4.39
N LEU A 778 1.40 32.86 -5.38
CA LEU A 778 -0.07 32.90 -5.63
C LEU A 778 -0.53 32.19 -6.91
N ASP A 779 0.32 32.13 -7.94
CA ASP A 779 -0.11 31.79 -9.32
C ASP A 779 0.11 30.31 -9.69
N GLY A 780 0.14 29.43 -8.68
CA GLY A 780 0.25 27.98 -8.85
C GLY A 780 1.60 27.45 -9.36
N GLY A 781 1.63 26.16 -9.71
CA GLY A 781 2.83 25.46 -10.16
C GLY A 781 3.72 24.95 -9.03
N ILE A 782 4.99 24.64 -9.34
CA ILE A 782 5.94 24.11 -8.35
C ILE A 782 6.29 25.18 -7.29
N PRO A 783 6.21 24.86 -5.98
CA PRO A 783 6.53 25.81 -4.92
C PRO A 783 7.94 26.41 -5.08
N GLY A 784 8.05 27.72 -4.90
CA GLY A 784 9.31 28.46 -5.06
C GLY A 784 9.73 28.77 -6.49
N GLY A 785 9.31 27.97 -7.49
CA GLY A 785 9.68 28.19 -8.91
C GLY A 785 8.75 29.13 -9.70
N ASN A 786 7.64 29.56 -9.10
CA ASN A 786 6.74 30.60 -9.58
C ASN A 786 6.31 30.46 -11.05
N ILE A 787 5.97 29.26 -11.54
CA ILE A 787 5.81 28.92 -12.97
C ILE A 787 5.01 29.97 -13.76
N ARG A 788 5.49 30.34 -14.96
CA ARG A 788 4.81 31.33 -15.82
C ARG A 788 4.69 30.91 -17.29
N VAL A 789 3.93 31.73 -18.02
CA VAL A 789 3.79 31.73 -19.48
C VAL A 789 4.47 32.96 -20.06
N GLY A 790 5.09 32.84 -21.24
CA GLY A 790 5.63 33.97 -21.97
C GLY A 790 5.90 33.63 -23.44
N HIS A 791 6.28 34.64 -24.23
CA HIS A 791 6.48 34.47 -25.68
C HIS A 791 7.90 34.83 -26.09
N MET A 792 8.54 33.96 -26.86
CA MET A 792 9.74 34.27 -27.65
C MET A 792 9.33 34.59 -29.09
N TYR A 793 9.95 35.59 -29.73
CA TYR A 793 9.62 35.99 -31.10
C TYR A 793 10.84 36.39 -31.94
N ARG A 794 10.76 36.13 -33.24
CA ARG A 794 11.83 36.40 -34.21
C ARG A 794 11.90 37.87 -34.59
N THR A 795 12.97 38.52 -34.14
CA THR A 795 13.22 39.96 -34.38
C THR A 795 13.49 40.34 -35.85
N ASP A 796 13.64 39.37 -36.74
CA ASP A 796 13.75 39.58 -38.19
C ASP A 796 12.41 39.46 -38.95
N ARG A 797 11.32 39.08 -38.25
CA ARG A 797 10.04 38.67 -38.83
C ARG A 797 8.83 39.37 -38.21
N VAL A 798 8.82 39.50 -36.89
CA VAL A 798 7.72 40.04 -36.09
C VAL A 798 8.17 41.30 -35.35
N GLU A 799 7.33 42.33 -35.32
CA GLU A 799 7.53 43.52 -34.51
C GLU A 799 6.63 43.46 -33.27
N LEU A 800 7.12 43.95 -32.12
CA LEU A 800 6.33 44.17 -30.90
C LEU A 800 6.07 45.68 -30.79
N PRO A 801 4.89 46.20 -31.18
CA PRO A 801 4.67 47.64 -31.42
C PRO A 801 4.74 48.49 -30.14
N ASP A 802 4.20 47.97 -29.04
CA ASP A 802 4.45 48.46 -27.69
C ASP A 802 5.21 47.40 -26.89
N THR A 803 6.29 47.81 -26.23
CA THR A 803 7.14 46.92 -25.43
C THR A 803 6.87 47.11 -23.93
N SER A 804 5.69 47.58 -23.55
CA SER A 804 5.30 47.75 -22.15
C SER A 804 4.55 46.52 -21.66
N VAL A 805 4.87 46.13 -20.42
CA VAL A 805 4.27 44.99 -19.73
C VAL A 805 3.38 45.54 -18.61
N ALA A 806 2.16 45.03 -18.51
CA ALA A 806 1.24 45.38 -17.44
C ALA A 806 1.76 44.89 -16.06
N PRO A 807 1.54 45.64 -14.96
CA PRO A 807 1.86 45.15 -13.62
C PRO A 807 1.10 43.86 -13.28
N SER A 808 1.70 42.90 -12.56
CA SER A 808 1.14 41.56 -12.33
C SER A 808 -0.25 41.48 -11.66
N GLY A 809 -0.70 42.56 -11.02
CA GLY A 809 -2.05 42.69 -10.44
C GLY A 809 -2.97 43.69 -11.16
N GLU A 810 -2.54 44.23 -12.31
CA GLU A 810 -3.30 45.13 -13.17
C GLU A 810 -3.40 44.46 -14.56
N GLY A 811 -4.58 43.95 -14.92
CA GLY A 811 -4.78 43.25 -16.19
C GLY A 811 -4.68 44.15 -17.42
N VAL A 812 -4.46 43.53 -18.58
CA VAL A 812 -4.61 44.21 -19.88
C VAL A 812 -6.08 44.53 -20.12
N THR A 813 -6.34 45.70 -20.68
CA THR A 813 -7.67 46.14 -21.11
C THR A 813 -7.64 46.50 -22.58
N ILE A 814 -8.73 46.24 -23.29
CA ILE A 814 -8.88 46.62 -24.70
C ILE A 814 -9.29 48.10 -24.76
N GLU A 815 -8.51 48.90 -25.49
CA GLU A 815 -8.78 50.33 -25.68
C GLU A 815 -9.84 50.57 -26.75
N ALA A 816 -10.44 51.77 -26.75
CA ALA A 816 -11.53 52.13 -27.68
C ALA A 816 -11.11 52.29 -29.16
N ASP A 817 -9.86 51.97 -29.51
CA ASP A 817 -9.36 51.83 -30.89
C ASP A 817 -8.87 50.40 -31.21
N GLY A 818 -9.20 49.43 -30.36
CA GLY A 818 -8.91 48.00 -30.55
C GLY A 818 -7.51 47.56 -30.11
N SER A 819 -6.64 48.49 -29.73
CA SER A 819 -5.30 48.18 -29.21
C SER A 819 -5.33 47.74 -27.74
N LEU A 820 -4.30 47.03 -27.29
CA LEU A 820 -4.13 46.69 -25.88
C LEU A 820 -3.57 47.90 -25.08
N SER A 821 -4.04 48.09 -23.84
CA SER A 821 -3.53 49.15 -22.95
C SER A 821 -2.05 48.99 -22.57
N HIS A 822 -1.53 47.78 -22.69
CA HIS A 822 -0.13 47.39 -22.61
C HIS A 822 0.16 46.31 -23.67
N GLY A 823 1.33 46.38 -24.32
CA GLY A 823 1.71 45.41 -25.37
C GLY A 823 1.74 43.95 -24.91
N THR A 824 2.03 43.68 -23.62
CA THR A 824 1.92 42.35 -22.98
C THR A 824 1.31 42.49 -21.58
N GLY A 825 0.53 41.50 -21.13
CA GLY A 825 0.08 41.40 -19.74
C GLY A 825 -0.89 40.25 -19.51
N PHE A 826 -1.35 40.08 -18.27
CA PHE A 826 -2.35 39.07 -17.91
C PHE A 826 -3.78 39.48 -18.32
N ILE A 827 -4.59 38.48 -18.68
CA ILE A 827 -6.06 38.61 -18.75
C ILE A 827 -6.63 38.50 -17.32
N ASP A 828 -7.45 39.48 -16.92
CA ASP A 828 -8.13 39.59 -15.62
C ASP A 828 -7.42 38.94 -14.41
N PRO A 829 -6.19 39.37 -14.02
CA PRO A 829 -5.35 38.68 -13.04
C PRO A 829 -5.85 38.74 -11.59
N GLN A 830 -7.06 39.25 -11.35
CA GLN A 830 -7.74 39.29 -10.05
C GLN A 830 -9.01 38.41 -10.04
N ASN A 831 -9.30 37.70 -11.13
CA ASN A 831 -10.42 36.77 -11.19
C ASN A 831 -10.17 35.53 -10.31
N ASP A 832 -11.22 35.07 -9.61
CA ASP A 832 -11.15 33.91 -8.73
C ASP A 832 -10.88 32.60 -9.49
N ALA A 833 -11.20 32.53 -10.79
CA ALA A 833 -10.81 31.42 -11.65
C ALA A 833 -9.29 31.12 -11.63
N PHE A 834 -8.46 32.12 -11.34
CA PHE A 834 -7.00 31.98 -11.31
C PHE A 834 -6.40 31.69 -9.92
N GLN A 835 -7.22 31.42 -8.89
CA GLN A 835 -6.69 31.07 -7.56
C GLN A 835 -5.78 29.82 -7.63
N SER A 836 -4.52 29.92 -7.20
CA SER A 836 -3.52 28.84 -7.30
C SER A 836 -3.28 28.29 -8.73
N SER A 837 -3.57 29.09 -9.77
CA SER A 837 -3.43 28.70 -11.17
C SER A 837 -2.66 29.75 -11.98
N ARG A 838 -2.04 29.35 -13.09
CA ARG A 838 -1.18 30.24 -13.89
C ARG A 838 -2.07 31.10 -14.78
N LYS A 839 -1.87 32.42 -14.72
CA LYS A 839 -2.70 33.40 -15.42
C LYS A 839 -2.38 33.45 -16.93
N PRO A 840 -3.39 33.42 -17.81
CA PRO A 840 -3.21 33.61 -19.24
C PRO A 840 -2.58 34.96 -19.58
N VAL A 841 -1.59 34.96 -20.46
CA VAL A 841 -0.85 36.16 -20.92
C VAL A 841 -1.26 36.49 -22.35
N VAL A 842 -1.69 37.72 -22.61
CA VAL A 842 -1.94 38.25 -23.96
C VAL A 842 -0.81 39.16 -24.41
N THR A 843 -0.45 39.10 -25.69
CA THR A 843 0.49 40.03 -26.34
C THR A 843 -0.01 40.46 -27.73
N GLU A 844 0.07 41.77 -28.01
CA GLU A 844 -0.17 42.35 -29.35
C GLU A 844 1.14 42.40 -30.15
N PHE A 845 1.28 41.49 -31.11
CA PHE A 845 2.37 41.51 -32.10
C PHE A 845 1.91 42.19 -33.39
N SER A 846 2.88 42.57 -34.24
CA SER A 846 2.59 42.92 -35.64
C SER A 846 3.42 42.09 -36.61
N PHE A 847 2.71 41.49 -37.58
CA PHE A 847 3.29 40.79 -38.71
C PHE A 847 2.96 41.57 -39.99
N LYS A 848 4.00 42.01 -40.72
CA LYS A 848 3.92 42.82 -41.95
C LYS A 848 3.14 44.15 -41.88
N GLY A 849 2.67 44.55 -40.70
CA GLY A 849 1.91 45.77 -40.45
C GLY A 849 0.48 45.52 -39.94
N GLU A 850 0.03 44.27 -39.95
CA GLU A 850 -1.26 43.84 -39.39
C GLU A 850 -1.05 43.37 -37.94
N PRO A 851 -2.04 43.58 -37.03
CA PRO A 851 -1.96 43.12 -35.65
C PRO A 851 -2.25 41.62 -35.54
N VAL A 852 -1.59 40.95 -34.60
CA VAL A 852 -1.84 39.55 -34.22
C VAL A 852 -1.77 39.43 -32.70
N TYR A 853 -2.86 39.00 -32.08
CA TYR A 853 -3.00 38.86 -30.64
C TYR A 853 -2.73 37.42 -30.26
N VAL A 854 -1.67 37.18 -29.48
CA VAL A 854 -1.27 35.85 -29.05
C VAL A 854 -1.57 35.70 -27.56
N ILE A 855 -2.38 34.70 -27.19
CA ILE A 855 -2.80 34.42 -25.82
C ILE A 855 -2.17 33.10 -25.38
N GLY A 856 -1.19 33.17 -24.48
CA GLY A 856 -0.56 32.02 -23.86
C GLY A 856 -1.34 31.51 -22.65
N ASN A 857 -1.69 30.23 -22.64
CA ASN A 857 -2.48 29.56 -21.59
C ASN A 857 -1.67 28.50 -20.84
N HIS A 858 -1.87 28.37 -19.53
CA HIS A 858 -1.36 27.26 -18.74
C HIS A 858 -2.31 26.97 -17.57
N TRP A 859 -3.41 26.25 -17.81
CA TRP A 859 -4.51 26.14 -16.83
C TRP A 859 -4.19 25.16 -15.67
N ASN A 860 -5.06 25.06 -14.67
CA ASN A 860 -4.80 24.20 -13.51
C ASN A 860 -4.74 22.72 -13.92
N SER A 861 -3.79 21.99 -13.32
CA SER A 861 -3.54 20.58 -13.61
C SER A 861 -4.68 19.68 -13.15
N LYS A 862 -4.83 18.50 -13.77
CA LYS A 862 -5.69 17.38 -13.32
C LYS A 862 -5.22 16.69 -12.03
N ARG A 863 -4.55 17.43 -11.13
CA ARG A 863 -4.00 16.91 -9.87
C ARG A 863 -5.03 17.11 -8.75
N GLY A 864 -5.28 16.05 -7.98
CA GLY A 864 -6.35 16.01 -6.99
C GLY A 864 -7.68 15.49 -7.57
N ASP A 865 -7.69 15.07 -8.84
CA ASP A 865 -8.72 14.19 -9.39
C ASP A 865 -8.42 12.74 -8.98
N LEU A 866 -9.45 11.95 -8.71
CA LEU A 866 -9.30 10.55 -8.30
C LEU A 866 -8.94 9.63 -9.50
N ALA A 867 -8.27 8.51 -9.22
CA ALA A 867 -7.91 7.54 -10.24
C ALA A 867 -9.14 6.78 -10.78
N ALA A 868 -9.10 6.39 -12.05
CA ALA A 868 -10.20 5.68 -12.69
C ALA A 868 -10.49 4.31 -12.07
N TYR A 869 -9.46 3.57 -11.65
CA TYR A 869 -9.59 2.32 -10.91
C TYR A 869 -9.41 2.58 -9.41
N GLY A 870 -10.42 3.15 -8.76
CA GLY A 870 -10.46 3.42 -7.32
C GLY A 870 -11.84 3.10 -6.71
N MET A 871 -11.94 3.19 -5.39
CA MET A 871 -13.14 2.86 -4.62
C MET A 871 -14.32 3.82 -4.88
N GLU A 872 -14.05 5.08 -5.18
CA GLU A 872 -15.09 6.08 -5.50
C GLU A 872 -15.41 6.07 -7.00
N GLN A 873 -16.68 5.79 -7.33
CA GLN A 873 -17.15 5.71 -8.72
C GLN A 873 -18.43 6.55 -8.92
N PRO A 874 -18.51 7.40 -9.96
CA PRO A 874 -17.46 7.69 -10.94
C PRO A 874 -16.34 8.55 -10.32
N ALA A 875 -15.09 8.24 -10.63
CA ALA A 875 -13.92 8.92 -10.07
C ALA A 875 -14.00 10.46 -10.18
N LEU A 876 -14.00 11.15 -9.03
CA LEU A 876 -14.22 12.59 -8.92
C LEU A 876 -13.16 13.42 -9.69
N GLN A 877 -13.62 14.21 -10.66
CA GLN A 877 -12.80 15.12 -11.49
C GLN A 877 -12.87 16.58 -10.99
N GLY A 878 -12.67 16.80 -9.69
CA GLY A 878 -12.89 18.09 -9.02
C GLY A 878 -12.07 19.27 -9.56
N SER A 879 -10.96 19.01 -10.27
CA SER A 879 -10.13 20.06 -10.89
C SER A 879 -10.76 20.72 -12.13
N ARG A 880 -11.75 20.07 -12.76
CA ARG A 880 -12.34 20.51 -14.05
C ARG A 880 -13.15 21.81 -13.93
N ASP A 881 -13.86 22.02 -12.82
CA ASP A 881 -14.65 23.25 -12.57
C ASP A 881 -13.80 24.51 -12.68
N GLN A 882 -12.55 24.48 -12.22
CA GLN A 882 -11.64 25.63 -12.33
C GLN A 882 -11.22 25.88 -13.78
N ARG A 883 -10.98 24.83 -14.58
CA ARG A 883 -10.66 24.99 -16.02
C ARG A 883 -11.84 25.57 -16.79
N GLN A 884 -13.07 25.16 -16.46
CA GLN A 884 -14.29 25.75 -17.01
C GLN A 884 -14.37 27.25 -16.72
N ALA A 885 -14.17 27.66 -15.45
CA ALA A 885 -14.18 29.07 -15.07
C ALA A 885 -13.07 29.88 -15.78
N ILE A 886 -11.87 29.30 -15.95
CA ILE A 886 -10.78 29.93 -16.72
C ILE A 886 -11.16 30.10 -18.19
N ALA A 887 -11.78 29.08 -18.81
CA ALA A 887 -12.21 29.12 -20.20
C ALA A 887 -13.20 30.27 -20.46
N GLU A 888 -14.15 30.49 -19.56
CA GLU A 888 -15.13 31.57 -19.64
C GLU A 888 -14.47 32.96 -19.59
N VAL A 889 -13.45 33.14 -18.73
CA VAL A 889 -12.70 34.41 -18.63
C VAL A 889 -11.88 34.68 -19.89
N VAL A 890 -11.17 33.68 -20.42
CA VAL A 890 -10.36 33.84 -21.64
C VAL A 890 -11.25 34.02 -22.87
N GLY A 891 -12.33 33.24 -22.99
CA GLY A 891 -13.31 33.35 -24.06
C GLY A 891 -14.04 34.70 -24.06
N GLY A 892 -14.41 35.20 -22.88
CA GLY A 892 -14.96 36.55 -22.70
C GLY A 892 -14.00 37.64 -23.19
N PHE A 893 -12.70 37.56 -22.86
CA PHE A 893 -11.71 38.51 -23.36
C PHE A 893 -11.57 38.48 -24.90
N VAL A 894 -11.63 37.29 -25.52
CA VAL A 894 -11.62 37.18 -26.99
C VAL A 894 -12.90 37.74 -27.61
N ALA A 895 -14.06 37.52 -26.97
CA ALA A 895 -15.33 38.11 -27.40
C ALA A 895 -15.31 39.65 -27.35
N ASP A 896 -14.79 40.25 -26.26
CA ASP A 896 -14.60 41.71 -26.15
C ASP A 896 -13.65 42.24 -27.24
N LEU A 897 -12.61 41.46 -27.60
CA LEU A 897 -11.67 41.83 -28.67
C LEU A 897 -12.32 41.75 -30.06
N ASN A 898 -13.22 40.80 -30.28
CA ASN A 898 -14.04 40.68 -31.48
C ASN A 898 -15.11 41.79 -31.58
N GLU A 899 -15.58 42.37 -30.47
CA GLU A 899 -16.44 43.56 -30.48
C GLU A 899 -15.64 44.83 -30.79
N ALA A 900 -14.41 44.94 -30.25
CA ALA A 900 -13.55 46.11 -30.42
C ALA A 900 -12.87 46.19 -31.81
N ASN A 901 -12.64 45.05 -32.47
CA ASN A 901 -11.97 44.94 -33.76
C ASN A 901 -12.79 44.12 -34.76
N GLU A 902 -12.86 44.55 -36.03
CA GLU A 902 -13.43 43.72 -37.09
C GLU A 902 -12.45 42.56 -37.42
N GLN A 903 -12.78 41.34 -36.98
CA GLN A 903 -12.01 40.10 -37.23
C GLN A 903 -10.54 40.18 -36.75
N PRO A 904 -10.27 40.36 -35.44
CA PRO A 904 -8.91 40.37 -34.91
C PRO A 904 -8.22 39.03 -35.16
N ASN A 905 -6.95 39.07 -35.56
CA ASN A 905 -6.16 37.85 -35.76
C ASN A 905 -5.71 37.33 -34.38
N VAL A 906 -6.48 36.43 -33.77
CA VAL A 906 -6.20 35.87 -32.44
C VAL A 906 -5.65 34.45 -32.59
N VAL A 907 -4.63 34.13 -31.78
CA VAL A 907 -4.11 32.78 -31.59
C VAL A 907 -4.03 32.51 -30.08
N ALA A 908 -4.92 31.67 -29.57
CA ALA A 908 -4.92 31.23 -28.17
C ALA A 908 -4.32 29.83 -28.10
N LEU A 909 -3.20 29.69 -27.40
CA LEU A 909 -2.42 28.46 -27.37
C LEU A 909 -1.68 28.26 -26.06
N GLY A 910 -1.27 27.03 -25.78
CA GLY A 910 -0.64 26.67 -24.52
C GLY A 910 -1.04 25.27 -24.08
N ASP A 911 -0.77 25.00 -22.81
CA ASP A 911 -1.24 23.81 -22.11
C ASP A 911 -2.56 24.13 -21.39
N PHE A 912 -3.64 23.57 -21.90
CA PHE A 912 -4.98 23.77 -21.35
C PHE A 912 -5.27 22.83 -20.18
N ASN A 913 -4.39 21.85 -19.91
CA ASN A 913 -4.62 20.75 -18.97
C ASN A 913 -5.97 20.05 -19.14
N ASP A 914 -6.58 20.17 -20.32
CA ASP A 914 -7.80 19.47 -20.69
C ASP A 914 -7.84 19.14 -22.17
N PHE A 915 -8.76 18.25 -22.52
CA PHE A 915 -8.83 17.67 -23.82
C PHE A 915 -9.41 18.66 -24.86
N PRO A 916 -8.88 18.74 -26.09
CA PRO A 916 -9.38 19.62 -27.15
C PRO A 916 -10.87 19.55 -27.50
N TRP A 917 -11.56 18.49 -27.07
CA TRP A 917 -12.99 18.20 -27.26
C TRP A 917 -13.77 18.18 -25.92
N SER A 918 -13.13 18.59 -24.82
CA SER A 918 -13.79 18.78 -23.52
C SER A 918 -14.44 20.16 -23.42
N GLU A 919 -15.48 20.23 -22.60
CA GLU A 919 -16.33 21.40 -22.39
C GLU A 919 -15.56 22.71 -22.07
N PRO A 920 -14.46 22.73 -21.28
CA PRO A 920 -13.67 23.95 -21.10
C PRO A 920 -13.02 24.46 -22.40
N VAL A 921 -12.49 23.56 -23.24
CA VAL A 921 -11.85 23.97 -24.50
C VAL A 921 -12.89 24.37 -25.55
N GLU A 922 -14.04 23.68 -25.58
CA GLU A 922 -15.19 24.07 -26.41
C GLU A 922 -15.79 25.42 -25.97
N THR A 923 -15.89 25.69 -24.66
CA THR A 923 -16.38 26.97 -24.12
C THR A 923 -15.53 28.14 -24.60
N LEU A 924 -14.19 28.01 -24.55
CA LEU A 924 -13.29 29.03 -25.10
C LEU A 924 -13.49 29.21 -26.62
N ALA A 925 -13.64 28.11 -27.36
CA ALA A 925 -13.82 28.14 -28.81
C ALA A 925 -15.13 28.86 -29.20
N ASP A 926 -16.25 28.49 -28.58
CA ASP A 926 -17.57 29.04 -28.86
C ASP A 926 -17.71 30.50 -28.43
N LEU A 927 -17.23 30.87 -27.23
CA LEU A 927 -17.27 32.27 -26.77
C LEU A 927 -16.36 33.17 -27.60
N GLY A 928 -15.15 32.69 -27.93
CA GLY A 928 -14.16 33.45 -28.68
C GLY A 928 -14.37 33.48 -30.20
N GLY A 929 -15.29 32.69 -30.75
CA GLY A 929 -15.42 32.53 -32.21
C GLY A 929 -14.14 31.96 -32.84
N MET A 930 -13.60 30.91 -32.21
CA MET A 930 -12.31 30.32 -32.55
C MET A 930 -12.44 28.87 -33.03
N TYR A 931 -11.47 28.44 -33.83
CA TYR A 931 -11.34 27.07 -34.32
C TYR A 931 -10.10 26.41 -33.73
N ASN A 932 -10.27 25.22 -33.12
CA ASN A 932 -9.14 24.44 -32.61
C ASN A 932 -8.47 23.66 -33.75
N THR A 933 -7.21 24.02 -34.04
CA THR A 933 -6.48 23.58 -35.24
C THR A 933 -6.06 22.11 -35.19
N ILE A 934 -6.11 21.46 -34.03
CA ILE A 934 -5.86 20.01 -33.90
C ILE A 934 -6.80 19.16 -34.75
N PHE A 935 -8.01 19.65 -35.05
CA PHE A 935 -9.00 18.94 -35.86
C PHE A 935 -8.69 18.92 -37.37
N GLU A 936 -7.64 19.61 -37.84
CA GLU A 936 -7.10 19.42 -39.19
C GLU A 936 -6.33 18.10 -39.36
N LEU A 937 -5.86 17.52 -38.25
CA LEU A 937 -5.07 16.29 -38.25
C LEU A 937 -5.95 15.04 -38.17
N PRO A 938 -5.49 13.88 -38.70
CA PRO A 938 -6.12 12.58 -38.47
C PRO A 938 -6.33 12.32 -36.97
N ARG A 939 -7.46 11.72 -36.58
CA ARG A 939 -7.82 11.51 -35.16
C ARG A 939 -6.70 10.85 -34.34
N ASN A 940 -6.02 9.85 -34.90
CA ASN A 940 -4.92 9.13 -34.27
C ASN A 940 -3.55 9.87 -34.32
N GLU A 941 -3.54 11.14 -34.71
CA GLU A 941 -2.41 12.09 -34.69
C GLU A 941 -2.72 13.32 -33.79
N GLN A 942 -3.86 13.33 -33.07
CA GLN A 942 -4.34 14.44 -32.22
C GLN A 942 -3.81 14.35 -30.77
N TYR A 943 -2.49 14.19 -30.58
CA TYR A 943 -1.90 14.06 -29.24
C TYR A 943 -0.59 14.84 -29.08
N THR A 944 -0.34 15.30 -27.86
CA THR A 944 0.89 16.01 -27.45
C THR A 944 1.53 15.46 -26.18
N TYR A 945 0.88 14.50 -25.51
CA TYR A 945 1.25 14.01 -24.19
C TYR A 945 0.97 12.49 -24.10
N ASN A 946 1.66 11.79 -23.19
CA ASN A 946 1.38 10.39 -22.89
C ASN A 946 1.19 10.19 -21.38
N TYR A 947 0.03 9.65 -21.00
CA TYR A 947 -0.33 9.39 -19.59
C TYR A 947 -0.89 7.99 -19.45
N ASN A 948 -0.31 7.18 -18.57
CA ASN A 948 -0.68 5.77 -18.37
C ASN A 948 -0.80 4.99 -19.71
N GLY A 949 0.08 5.29 -20.67
CA GLY A 949 0.10 4.70 -22.01
C GLY A 949 -0.84 5.32 -23.04
N ASN A 950 -1.79 6.15 -22.61
CA ASN A 950 -2.71 6.87 -23.49
C ASN A 950 -2.00 8.03 -24.20
N SER A 951 -2.01 8.01 -25.53
CA SER A 951 -1.64 9.17 -26.36
C SER A 951 -2.81 10.17 -26.37
N GLN A 952 -2.62 11.30 -25.69
CA GLN A 952 -3.66 12.31 -25.46
C GLN A 952 -3.13 13.73 -25.70
N SER A 953 -4.00 14.73 -25.80
CA SER A 953 -3.60 16.14 -25.96
C SER A 953 -4.06 16.95 -24.77
N LEU A 954 -3.13 17.67 -24.14
CA LEU A 954 -3.41 18.71 -23.14
C LEU A 954 -3.07 20.11 -23.72
N ASP A 955 -2.19 20.16 -24.72
CA ASP A 955 -1.93 21.36 -25.50
C ASP A 955 -3.00 21.54 -26.59
N SER A 956 -3.23 22.79 -26.97
CA SER A 956 -4.05 23.16 -28.13
C SER A 956 -3.58 24.47 -28.77
N ILE A 957 -4.00 24.69 -30.02
CA ILE A 957 -3.85 25.98 -30.70
C ILE A 957 -5.21 26.32 -31.32
N LEU A 958 -5.89 27.30 -30.73
CA LEU A 958 -7.13 27.87 -31.24
C LEU A 958 -6.81 29.16 -32.01
N ILE A 959 -7.46 29.36 -33.15
CA ILE A 959 -7.30 30.56 -34.00
C ILE A 959 -8.66 31.19 -34.30
N SER A 960 -8.71 32.51 -34.54
CA SER A 960 -9.93 33.14 -35.08
C SER A 960 -10.40 32.43 -36.36
N GLU A 961 -11.70 32.17 -36.52
CA GLU A 961 -12.20 31.33 -37.63
C GLU A 961 -11.70 31.73 -39.03
N HIS A 962 -11.54 33.03 -39.31
CA HIS A 962 -11.08 33.52 -40.62
C HIS A 962 -9.63 33.15 -40.96
N LEU A 963 -8.83 32.71 -39.99
CA LEU A 963 -7.45 32.27 -40.17
C LEU A 963 -7.31 30.81 -40.64
N GLN A 964 -8.41 30.05 -40.71
CA GLN A 964 -8.41 28.70 -41.31
C GLN A 964 -8.00 28.71 -42.81
N ASP A 965 -8.22 29.84 -43.51
CA ASP A 965 -8.10 29.93 -44.97
C ASP A 965 -6.62 29.95 -45.42
N GLY A 966 -6.02 28.76 -45.54
CA GLY A 966 -4.60 28.57 -45.85
C GLY A 966 -3.75 28.12 -44.66
N LEU A 967 -4.39 27.67 -43.58
CA LEU A 967 -3.77 27.03 -42.42
C LEU A 967 -2.94 25.79 -42.81
N ASP A 968 -1.77 25.65 -42.19
CA ASP A 968 -0.99 24.40 -42.11
C ASP A 968 -0.68 24.11 -40.62
N VAL A 969 -0.70 22.85 -40.20
CA VAL A 969 -0.67 22.42 -38.78
C VAL A 969 0.29 21.23 -38.62
N ASP A 970 1.08 21.24 -37.54
CA ASP A 970 2.00 20.15 -37.21
C ASP A 970 2.20 20.04 -35.68
N PHE A 971 1.79 18.91 -35.08
CA PHE A 971 2.29 18.49 -33.76
C PHE A 971 3.48 17.57 -33.96
N MET A 972 4.56 17.84 -33.24
CA MET A 972 5.85 17.26 -33.60
C MET A 972 6.05 15.80 -33.18
N ASN A 973 5.38 15.32 -32.13
CA ASN A 973 5.56 13.97 -31.56
C ASN A 973 7.05 13.57 -31.44
N ILE A 974 7.82 14.43 -30.76
CA ILE A 974 9.27 14.31 -30.54
C ILE A 974 9.65 14.08 -29.07
N ASN A 975 8.67 14.13 -28.16
CA ASN A 975 8.87 14.08 -26.71
C ASN A 975 7.99 13.03 -26.06
N SER A 976 6.66 13.13 -26.20
CA SER A 976 5.70 12.34 -25.40
C SER A 976 5.88 10.81 -25.53
N GLU A 977 6.32 10.35 -26.70
CA GLU A 977 6.57 8.93 -27.02
C GLU A 977 7.92 8.39 -26.52
N PHE A 978 8.80 9.28 -26.03
CA PHE A 978 10.22 9.00 -25.83
C PHE A 978 10.64 9.13 -24.35
N MET A 979 11.73 8.47 -24.01
CA MET A 979 12.47 8.70 -22.75
C MET A 979 13.58 9.73 -22.98
N GLU A 980 14.10 10.35 -21.91
CA GLU A 980 15.23 11.31 -21.98
C GLU A 980 16.45 10.79 -22.76
N VAL A 981 16.73 9.49 -22.62
CA VAL A 981 17.86 8.80 -23.27
C VAL A 981 17.72 8.71 -24.79
N HIS A 982 16.49 8.81 -25.30
CA HIS A 982 16.17 8.89 -26.73
C HIS A 982 16.25 10.33 -27.28
N GLY A 983 16.51 11.33 -26.43
CA GLY A 983 16.66 12.74 -26.83
C GLY A 983 15.50 13.66 -26.42
N ARG A 984 14.45 13.12 -25.78
CA ARG A 984 13.33 13.90 -25.20
C ARG A 984 13.84 15.08 -24.36
N ALA A 985 13.14 16.21 -24.49
CA ALA A 985 13.47 17.48 -23.85
C ALA A 985 12.40 18.02 -22.89
N SER A 986 11.16 17.54 -23.00
CA SER A 986 9.98 17.85 -22.20
C SER A 986 9.09 16.60 -22.13
N ASP A 987 8.09 16.51 -21.26
CA ASP A 987 7.03 15.50 -21.32
C ASP A 987 5.95 15.80 -22.37
N HIS A 988 5.83 17.07 -22.79
CA HIS A 988 4.92 17.52 -23.85
C HIS A 988 5.63 17.68 -25.22
N ASP A 989 4.88 17.45 -26.29
CA ASP A 989 5.26 17.76 -27.66
C ASP A 989 4.97 19.22 -28.03
N PRO A 990 5.87 19.91 -28.75
CA PRO A 990 5.55 21.20 -29.30
C PRO A 990 4.58 21.11 -30.48
N ALA A 991 3.80 22.17 -30.60
CA ALA A 991 2.77 22.37 -31.60
C ALA A 991 3.08 23.60 -32.45
N MET A 992 2.78 23.59 -33.76
CA MET A 992 2.91 24.78 -34.60
C MET A 992 1.81 24.88 -35.65
N VAL A 993 1.40 26.12 -35.92
CA VAL A 993 0.57 26.50 -37.07
C VAL A 993 1.29 27.50 -37.98
N GLN A 994 0.98 27.46 -39.28
CA GLN A 994 1.34 28.49 -40.25
C GLN A 994 0.08 29.18 -40.77
N LEU A 995 0.07 30.52 -40.72
CA LEU A 995 -1.12 31.36 -40.90
C LEU A 995 -0.92 32.40 -42.00
N VAL A 996 -1.90 32.52 -42.88
CA VAL A 996 -2.03 33.63 -43.84
C VAL A 996 -2.70 34.81 -43.13
N ILE A 997 -1.92 35.79 -42.67
CA ILE A 997 -2.48 37.01 -42.06
C ILE A 997 -3.02 37.94 -43.18
N PRO A 998 -4.33 38.27 -43.19
CA PRO A 998 -4.91 39.10 -44.25
C PRO A 998 -4.60 40.60 -44.06
N ASP A 999 -4.33 41.31 -45.16
CA ASP A 999 -4.33 42.79 -45.20
C ASP A 999 -5.75 43.29 -44.79
N ILE A 1000 -5.93 43.92 -43.63
CA ILE A 1000 -7.22 44.49 -43.21
C ILE A 1000 -7.48 45.76 -44.06
N ASP A 1001 -8.58 45.80 -44.85
CA ASP A 1001 -8.93 46.96 -45.70
C ASP A 1001 -9.87 47.93 -44.97
N PRO A 1002 -9.38 49.06 -44.40
CA PRO A 1002 -10.19 50.00 -43.63
C PRO A 1002 -11.17 50.85 -44.48
N ASP A 1003 -11.21 50.66 -45.80
CA ASP A 1003 -12.16 51.30 -46.72
C ASP A 1003 -13.16 50.27 -47.33
N TYR A 1004 -13.18 49.00 -46.86
CA TYR A 1004 -14.18 48.02 -47.28
C TYR A 1004 -15.56 48.33 -46.66
N ASP A 1005 -16.54 48.65 -47.52
CA ASP A 1005 -17.94 48.92 -47.16
C ASP A 1005 -18.62 47.59 -46.80
N MET A 1006 -18.37 47.09 -45.58
CA MET A 1006 -18.90 45.84 -45.00
C MET A 1006 -20.43 45.76 -45.03
N GLY A 1007 -21.10 46.92 -45.07
CA GLY A 1007 -22.53 47.04 -44.85
C GLY A 1007 -22.76 47.66 -43.49
N ASP A 1008 -23.58 47.01 -42.68
CA ASP A 1008 -23.76 47.38 -41.29
C ASP A 1008 -22.91 46.46 -40.41
N VAL A 1009 -22.09 47.08 -39.57
CA VAL A 1009 -21.10 46.47 -38.66
C VAL A 1009 -21.28 46.95 -37.22
N THR A 1010 -22.36 47.67 -36.94
CA THR A 1010 -22.59 48.20 -35.59
C THR A 1010 -23.38 47.17 -34.81
N ALA A 1011 -22.80 46.63 -33.75
CA ALA A 1011 -23.57 45.81 -32.82
C ALA A 1011 -24.69 46.66 -32.14
N PRO A 1012 -25.87 46.09 -31.84
CA PRO A 1012 -26.95 46.84 -31.18
C PRO A 1012 -26.61 47.35 -29.77
N GLU A 1013 -27.09 48.53 -29.35
CA GLU A 1013 -26.83 49.03 -27.99
C GLU A 1013 -27.82 48.43 -26.98
N ILE A 1014 -27.38 47.46 -26.15
CA ILE A 1014 -28.16 46.93 -25.03
C ILE A 1014 -28.10 47.89 -23.82
N THR A 1015 -29.26 48.27 -23.29
CA THR A 1015 -29.41 49.17 -22.13
C THR A 1015 -30.37 48.58 -21.11
N PHE A 1016 -29.98 48.48 -19.84
CA PHE A 1016 -30.89 48.07 -18.75
C PHE A 1016 -31.98 49.14 -18.53
N GLU A 1017 -33.23 48.73 -18.26
CA GLU A 1017 -34.30 49.68 -17.90
C GLU A 1017 -34.06 50.38 -16.55
N ASP A 1018 -33.21 49.80 -15.68
CA ASP A 1018 -32.67 50.51 -14.51
C ASP A 1018 -31.41 51.29 -14.88
N ASP A 1019 -31.50 52.62 -14.83
CA ASP A 1019 -30.39 53.56 -15.08
C ASP A 1019 -29.14 53.24 -14.22
N ALA A 1020 -29.28 52.62 -13.04
CA ALA A 1020 -28.16 52.31 -12.15
C ALA A 1020 -27.28 51.17 -12.72
N LEU A 1021 -27.91 50.11 -13.22
CA LEU A 1021 -27.22 48.92 -13.76
C LEU A 1021 -26.42 49.21 -15.03
N ASN A 1022 -26.71 50.32 -15.73
CA ASN A 1022 -25.88 50.78 -16.85
C ASN A 1022 -24.57 51.45 -16.44
N SER A 1023 -24.35 51.70 -15.14
CA SER A 1023 -23.11 52.27 -14.60
C SER A 1023 -22.37 51.36 -13.63
N ASP A 1024 -23.05 50.33 -13.14
CA ASP A 1024 -22.57 49.34 -12.17
C ASP A 1024 -23.51 48.12 -12.34
N PRO A 1025 -23.19 47.18 -13.25
CA PRO A 1025 -24.08 46.08 -13.64
C PRO A 1025 -24.06 44.95 -12.62
N THR A 1026 -24.23 45.28 -11.34
CA THR A 1026 -24.13 44.36 -10.21
C THR A 1026 -25.48 44.27 -9.49
N VAL A 1027 -25.98 43.05 -9.29
CA VAL A 1027 -27.17 42.75 -8.48
C VAL A 1027 -26.78 41.80 -7.36
N THR A 1028 -26.84 42.26 -6.12
CA THR A 1028 -26.62 41.43 -4.95
C THR A 1028 -27.96 40.84 -4.46
N ILE A 1029 -28.04 39.51 -4.32
CA ILE A 1029 -29.15 38.77 -3.69
C ILE A 1029 -28.61 37.87 -2.57
N ASN A 1030 -29.49 37.32 -1.72
CA ASN A 1030 -29.07 36.30 -0.76
C ASN A 1030 -29.31 34.91 -1.36
N GLN A 1031 -28.60 33.92 -0.83
CA GLN A 1031 -28.79 32.52 -1.18
C GLN A 1031 -30.25 32.08 -1.01
N GLY A 1032 -30.81 31.46 -2.06
CA GLY A 1032 -32.21 31.02 -2.13
C GLY A 1032 -33.24 32.13 -2.40
N ASP A 1033 -32.85 33.40 -2.59
CA ASP A 1033 -33.76 34.43 -3.13
C ASP A 1033 -34.14 34.09 -4.59
N ASP A 1034 -35.37 34.41 -4.99
CA ASP A 1034 -35.83 34.32 -6.38
C ASP A 1034 -35.06 35.35 -7.25
N PHE A 1035 -34.18 34.90 -8.15
CA PHE A 1035 -33.62 35.77 -9.19
C PHE A 1035 -34.61 35.99 -10.35
N THR A 1036 -34.50 37.12 -11.04
CA THR A 1036 -35.16 37.36 -12.32
C THR A 1036 -34.35 38.41 -13.09
N ALA A 1037 -33.89 38.05 -14.28
CA ALA A 1037 -33.14 38.94 -15.16
C ALA A 1037 -33.84 40.32 -15.33
N PRO A 1038 -33.19 41.44 -14.97
CA PRO A 1038 -33.65 42.79 -15.28
C PRO A 1038 -34.05 42.97 -16.74
N ALA A 1039 -35.07 43.81 -17.00
CA ALA A 1039 -35.46 44.14 -18.36
C ALA A 1039 -34.41 45.03 -19.04
N VAL A 1040 -34.17 44.80 -20.33
CA VAL A 1040 -33.30 45.62 -21.19
C VAL A 1040 -34.08 46.12 -22.41
N THR A 1041 -33.54 47.16 -23.06
CA THR A 1041 -33.88 47.58 -24.42
C THR A 1041 -32.67 47.42 -25.33
N ALA A 1042 -32.88 47.04 -26.58
CA ALA A 1042 -31.82 46.99 -27.60
C ALA A 1042 -32.19 47.88 -28.79
N GLU A 1043 -31.35 48.85 -29.12
CA GLU A 1043 -31.53 49.74 -30.29
C GLU A 1043 -30.27 49.72 -31.15
N ASP A 1044 -30.43 49.36 -32.42
CA ASP A 1044 -29.40 49.47 -33.44
C ASP A 1044 -29.57 50.72 -34.33
N ASN A 1045 -28.48 51.20 -34.93
CA ASN A 1045 -28.41 52.41 -35.73
C ASN A 1045 -28.92 52.26 -37.19
N VAL A 1046 -29.07 51.04 -37.71
CA VAL A 1046 -29.58 50.71 -39.07
C VAL A 1046 -30.91 49.94 -39.01
N ASP A 1047 -30.98 48.87 -38.21
CA ASP A 1047 -32.15 47.98 -38.06
C ASP A 1047 -33.16 48.49 -37.00
N GLY A 1048 -32.71 49.26 -36.01
CA GLY A 1048 -33.57 49.96 -35.04
C GLY A 1048 -33.87 49.18 -33.76
N ASP A 1049 -35.09 49.28 -33.23
CA ASP A 1049 -35.50 48.59 -32.00
C ASP A 1049 -35.53 47.06 -32.19
N LEU A 1050 -34.56 46.39 -31.57
CA LEU A 1050 -34.38 44.94 -31.57
C LEU A 1050 -34.75 44.32 -30.21
N THR A 1051 -35.37 45.07 -29.29
CA THR A 1051 -35.66 44.63 -27.90
C THR A 1051 -36.42 43.29 -27.83
N ASP A 1052 -37.38 43.05 -28.73
CA ASP A 1052 -38.15 41.80 -28.82
C ASP A 1052 -37.32 40.58 -29.30
N GLN A 1053 -36.04 40.78 -29.64
CA GLN A 1053 -35.10 39.75 -30.15
C GLN A 1053 -33.92 39.49 -29.20
N VAL A 1054 -33.85 40.17 -28.05
CA VAL A 1054 -32.84 39.87 -27.03
C VAL A 1054 -33.08 38.48 -26.44
N THR A 1055 -32.05 37.64 -26.48
CA THR A 1055 -31.94 36.40 -25.71
C THR A 1055 -31.26 36.67 -24.37
N VAL A 1056 -31.68 35.94 -23.35
CA VAL A 1056 -31.04 35.91 -22.03
C VAL A 1056 -30.61 34.48 -21.78
N SER A 1057 -29.41 34.32 -21.23
CA SER A 1057 -28.76 33.05 -20.92
C SER A 1057 -27.94 33.19 -19.64
N GLY A 1058 -27.80 32.12 -18.86
CA GLY A 1058 -27.19 32.20 -17.54
C GLY A 1058 -28.05 32.94 -16.52
N ASP A 1059 -29.37 33.04 -16.74
CA ASP A 1059 -30.36 33.47 -15.73
C ASP A 1059 -31.01 32.29 -14.97
N ASP A 1060 -30.53 31.07 -15.22
CA ASP A 1060 -30.98 29.79 -14.67
C ASP A 1060 -29.97 29.14 -13.70
N PHE A 1061 -28.99 29.91 -13.22
CA PHE A 1061 -28.08 29.49 -12.15
C PHE A 1061 -28.82 29.17 -10.85
N ASP A 1062 -28.28 28.24 -10.06
CA ASP A 1062 -28.87 27.87 -8.78
C ASP A 1062 -28.60 28.95 -7.73
N THR A 1063 -29.62 29.76 -7.42
CA THR A 1063 -29.51 30.77 -6.35
C THR A 1063 -29.30 30.15 -4.97
N ASN A 1064 -29.46 28.83 -4.80
CA ASN A 1064 -29.10 28.13 -3.57
C ASN A 1064 -27.58 27.87 -3.42
N LYS A 1065 -26.74 28.19 -4.41
CA LYS A 1065 -25.27 28.18 -4.29
C LYS A 1065 -24.76 29.63 -4.20
N SER A 1066 -24.00 29.96 -3.16
CA SER A 1066 -23.35 31.27 -3.05
C SER A 1066 -22.26 31.44 -4.11
N GLY A 1067 -21.93 32.70 -4.43
CA GLY A 1067 -20.90 33.02 -5.43
C GLY A 1067 -21.35 34.11 -6.40
N THR A 1068 -20.53 34.32 -7.43
CA THR A 1068 -20.73 35.36 -8.44
C THR A 1068 -21.12 34.72 -9.77
N TYR A 1069 -22.29 35.09 -10.28
CA TYR A 1069 -22.85 34.56 -11.54
C TYR A 1069 -22.92 35.65 -12.60
N THR A 1070 -22.85 35.26 -13.87
CA THR A 1070 -22.95 36.18 -15.00
C THR A 1070 -24.19 35.90 -15.83
N VAL A 1071 -25.17 36.80 -15.76
CA VAL A 1071 -26.35 36.76 -16.63
C VAL A 1071 -26.02 37.50 -17.92
N ARG A 1072 -26.05 36.79 -19.03
CA ARG A 1072 -25.66 37.28 -20.35
C ARG A 1072 -26.89 37.64 -21.19
N TYR A 1073 -26.95 38.89 -21.61
CA TYR A 1073 -27.94 39.39 -22.57
C TYR A 1073 -27.28 39.47 -23.94
N GLU A 1074 -27.93 38.88 -24.94
CA GLU A 1074 -27.42 38.87 -26.32
C GLU A 1074 -28.51 39.35 -27.28
N VAL A 1075 -28.12 40.09 -28.32
CA VAL A 1075 -28.98 40.32 -29.47
C VAL A 1075 -28.14 40.40 -30.75
N THR A 1076 -28.59 39.72 -31.79
CA THR A 1076 -27.97 39.77 -33.12
C THR A 1076 -28.89 40.53 -34.10
N ASP A 1077 -28.32 41.45 -34.88
CA ASP A 1077 -29.04 42.22 -35.90
C ASP A 1077 -29.31 41.40 -37.20
N SER A 1078 -29.80 42.04 -38.26
CA SER A 1078 -30.06 41.34 -39.54
C SER A 1078 -28.85 41.21 -40.47
N SER A 1079 -27.73 41.82 -40.11
CA SER A 1079 -26.43 41.76 -40.80
C SER A 1079 -25.50 40.70 -40.19
N GLY A 1080 -25.73 40.33 -38.94
CA GLY A 1080 -24.97 39.35 -38.17
C GLY A 1080 -24.15 39.94 -37.03
N ASN A 1081 -24.29 41.23 -36.71
CA ASN A 1081 -23.56 41.83 -35.59
C ASN A 1081 -24.28 41.51 -34.29
N THR A 1082 -23.54 40.91 -33.35
CA THR A 1082 -24.04 40.50 -32.05
C THR A 1082 -23.55 41.45 -30.98
N ALA A 1083 -24.47 41.97 -30.17
CA ALA A 1083 -24.14 42.71 -28.96
C ALA A 1083 -24.36 41.85 -27.73
N VAL A 1084 -23.44 41.96 -26.78
CA VAL A 1084 -23.48 41.26 -25.50
C VAL A 1084 -23.53 42.29 -24.38
N LYS A 1085 -24.28 42.01 -23.32
CA LYS A 1085 -24.18 42.76 -22.06
C LYS A 1085 -24.31 41.82 -20.89
N ASN A 1086 -23.33 41.86 -20.01
CA ASN A 1086 -23.29 41.04 -18.82
C ASN A 1086 -23.88 41.80 -17.62
N LEU A 1087 -24.55 41.04 -16.75
CA LEU A 1087 -24.96 41.46 -15.42
C LEU A 1087 -24.32 40.49 -14.43
N THR A 1088 -23.52 41.03 -13.52
CA THR A 1088 -22.97 40.30 -12.37
C THR A 1088 -24.07 40.12 -11.33
N VAL A 1089 -24.32 38.89 -10.90
CA VAL A 1089 -25.21 38.59 -9.78
C VAL A 1089 -24.40 37.99 -8.65
N GLU A 1090 -24.23 38.76 -7.58
CA GLU A 1090 -23.60 38.30 -6.35
C GLU A 1090 -24.65 37.60 -5.49
N VAL A 1091 -24.58 36.28 -5.35
CA VAL A 1091 -25.36 35.51 -4.39
C VAL A 1091 -24.57 35.44 -3.09
N LEU A 1092 -24.93 36.30 -2.14
CA LEU A 1092 -24.36 36.26 -0.80
C LEU A 1092 -24.81 34.99 -0.08
N PHE A 1093 -23.85 34.28 0.50
CA PHE A 1093 -24.12 33.15 1.38
C PHE A 1093 -25.00 33.56 2.57
N GLU A 1094 -26.15 32.92 2.75
CA GLU A 1094 -27.05 33.12 3.89
C GLU A 1094 -27.00 31.90 4.83
N GLY A 1095 -25.78 31.39 5.08
CA GLY A 1095 -25.56 30.34 6.06
C GLY A 1095 -25.53 30.85 7.51
N THR A 1096 -25.81 29.93 8.42
CA THR A 1096 -25.66 30.08 9.88
C THR A 1096 -24.26 30.60 10.24
N ASP A 1097 -24.13 31.47 11.25
CA ASP A 1097 -22.81 31.92 11.77
C ASP A 1097 -22.07 30.69 12.29
N ILE A 1098 -20.77 30.55 12.04
CA ILE A 1098 -20.00 29.38 12.48
C ILE A 1098 -19.99 29.21 14.02
N ALA A 1099 -20.25 30.29 14.77
CA ALA A 1099 -20.47 30.22 16.22
C ALA A 1099 -21.84 29.60 16.62
N GLU A 1100 -22.68 29.27 15.65
CA GLU A 1100 -23.94 28.53 15.77
C GLU A 1100 -23.86 27.19 15.00
N LEU A 1101 -22.66 26.61 14.83
CA LEU A 1101 -22.39 25.29 14.22
C LEU A 1101 -23.44 24.24 14.61
N GLU A 1102 -24.09 23.66 13.60
CA GLU A 1102 -25.07 22.58 13.78
C GLU A 1102 -24.37 21.22 13.74
N ASN A 1103 -24.98 20.20 14.37
CA ASN A 1103 -24.41 18.84 14.46
C ASN A 1103 -22.96 18.77 14.98
N ALA A 1104 -22.58 19.70 15.87
CA ALA A 1104 -21.24 19.80 16.44
C ALA A 1104 -20.76 18.61 17.27
N GLY A 1105 -21.66 17.74 17.72
CA GLY A 1105 -21.37 16.47 18.39
C GLY A 1105 -21.84 15.26 17.58
N PHE A 1106 -21.87 15.37 16.24
CA PHE A 1106 -22.06 14.25 15.31
C PHE A 1106 -23.29 13.34 15.54
N GLU A 1107 -24.35 13.87 16.14
CA GLU A 1107 -25.58 13.14 16.48
C GLU A 1107 -26.49 12.79 15.29
N ALA A 1108 -26.25 13.39 14.12
CA ALA A 1108 -27.07 13.22 12.92
C ALA A 1108 -26.21 12.85 11.70
N TRP A 1109 -26.62 11.82 10.97
CA TRP A 1109 -25.92 11.27 9.81
C TRP A 1109 -26.93 10.89 8.72
N THR A 1110 -26.56 11.14 7.46
CA THR A 1110 -27.33 10.84 6.25
C THR A 1110 -26.38 10.26 5.21
N ASP A 1111 -26.80 9.18 4.53
CA ASP A 1111 -26.05 8.54 3.42
C ASP A 1111 -24.56 8.25 3.73
N GLY A 1112 -24.28 7.83 4.97
CA GLY A 1112 -22.94 7.49 5.45
C GLY A 1112 -22.11 8.64 6.01
N LEU A 1113 -22.57 9.89 5.89
CA LEU A 1113 -21.84 11.09 6.32
C LEU A 1113 -22.53 11.86 7.46
N PRO A 1114 -21.79 12.57 8.32
CA PRO A 1114 -22.38 13.42 9.35
C PRO A 1114 -23.01 14.69 8.75
N ASP A 1115 -24.26 14.97 9.12
CA ASP A 1115 -25.03 16.12 8.60
C ASP A 1115 -24.29 17.46 8.88
N ASN A 1116 -24.20 18.35 7.89
CA ASN A 1116 -23.46 19.63 7.91
C ASN A 1116 -21.93 19.52 8.01
N TRP A 1117 -21.37 18.32 7.88
CA TRP A 1117 -19.94 18.06 7.75
C TRP A 1117 -19.62 17.54 6.34
N PHE A 1118 -18.35 17.18 6.11
CA PHE A 1118 -17.82 16.78 4.80
C PHE A 1118 -17.93 17.92 3.76
N GLY A 1119 -17.35 19.08 4.08
CA GLY A 1119 -17.30 20.24 3.20
C GLY A 1119 -16.30 20.12 2.04
N GLY A 1120 -16.29 21.10 1.14
CA GLY A 1120 -15.54 21.04 -0.13
C GLY A 1120 -14.02 21.08 0.02
N ALA A 1121 -13.49 21.37 1.20
CA ALA A 1121 -12.05 21.28 1.50
C ALA A 1121 -11.65 19.94 2.17
N THR A 1122 -12.59 19.01 2.34
CA THR A 1122 -12.34 17.64 2.80
C THR A 1122 -11.49 16.87 1.78
N ASN A 1123 -10.56 16.06 2.28
CA ASN A 1123 -9.80 15.08 1.49
C ASN A 1123 -9.46 13.81 2.29
N ILE A 1124 -10.14 13.56 3.42
CA ILE A 1124 -10.29 12.20 3.92
C ILE A 1124 -11.41 11.55 3.11
N ALA A 1125 -11.23 10.31 2.67
CA ALA A 1125 -12.26 9.59 1.93
C ALA A 1125 -13.51 9.37 2.80
N GLN A 1126 -14.68 9.23 2.16
CA GLN A 1126 -15.92 8.92 2.87
C GLN A 1126 -15.82 7.56 3.59
N SER A 1127 -15.22 6.57 2.93
CA SER A 1127 -14.87 5.25 3.46
C SER A 1127 -14.06 5.28 4.77
N ARG A 1128 -13.33 6.38 5.02
CA ARG A 1128 -12.50 6.64 6.22
C ARG A 1128 -13.17 7.55 7.27
N THR A 1129 -14.46 7.85 7.11
CA THR A 1129 -15.27 8.69 8.00
C THR A 1129 -16.43 7.87 8.59
N ILE A 1130 -16.22 7.27 9.76
CA ILE A 1130 -17.10 6.23 10.32
C ILE A 1130 -17.96 6.79 11.45
N GLN A 1131 -19.24 6.41 11.50
CA GLN A 1131 -20.13 6.72 12.62
C GLN A 1131 -19.83 5.79 13.81
N SER A 1132 -19.22 6.31 14.87
CA SER A 1132 -18.96 5.56 16.11
C SER A 1132 -20.03 5.85 17.17
N SER A 1133 -20.32 4.85 18.00
CA SER A 1133 -21.16 5.00 19.20
C SER A 1133 -20.37 5.22 20.50
N ASP A 1134 -19.04 5.29 20.40
CA ASP A 1134 -18.15 5.70 21.49
C ASP A 1134 -17.99 7.23 21.46
N ALA A 1135 -18.99 7.91 22.02
CA ALA A 1135 -19.07 9.38 22.09
C ALA A 1135 -18.59 9.93 23.44
N PHE A 1136 -18.15 11.19 23.46
CA PHE A 1136 -17.81 11.92 24.68
C PHE A 1136 -19.08 12.40 25.41
N ASP A 1137 -20.05 12.93 24.68
CA ASP A 1137 -21.41 13.24 25.18
C ASP A 1137 -22.43 13.07 24.05
N GLY A 1138 -23.52 12.34 24.28
CA GLY A 1138 -24.50 12.05 23.23
C GLY A 1138 -24.68 10.55 22.96
N GLU A 1139 -24.92 10.21 21.70
CA GLU A 1139 -25.10 8.86 21.14
C GLU A 1139 -24.03 8.53 20.09
N TYR A 1140 -23.45 9.52 19.39
CA TYR A 1140 -22.48 9.28 18.29
C TYR A 1140 -21.28 10.24 18.27
N ALA A 1141 -20.17 9.80 17.69
CA ALA A 1141 -18.98 10.59 17.39
C ALA A 1141 -18.46 10.26 15.97
N ALA A 1142 -17.65 11.15 15.38
CA ALA A 1142 -16.97 10.88 14.11
C ALA A 1142 -15.63 10.16 14.36
N GLN A 1143 -15.49 8.96 13.83
CA GLN A 1143 -14.22 8.22 13.80
C GLN A 1143 -13.53 8.48 12.45
N LEU A 1144 -12.31 9.00 12.50
CA LEU A 1144 -11.55 9.42 11.33
C LEU A 1144 -10.26 8.60 11.23
N VAL A 1145 -10.06 7.90 10.11
CA VAL A 1145 -8.90 7.00 9.90
C VAL A 1145 -7.94 7.61 8.88
N ASN A 1146 -6.67 7.72 9.23
CA ASN A 1146 -5.59 8.07 8.31
C ASN A 1146 -4.25 7.53 8.81
N GLU A 1147 -3.90 6.33 8.37
CA GLU A 1147 -2.66 5.64 8.75
C GLU A 1147 -1.40 6.24 8.07
N SER A 1148 -1.58 7.08 7.04
CA SER A 1148 -0.46 7.74 6.35
C SER A 1148 0.28 8.76 7.22
N THR A 1149 1.56 8.98 6.88
CA THR A 1149 2.39 10.06 7.44
C THR A 1149 2.04 11.45 6.85
N SER A 1150 1.34 11.47 5.72
CA SER A 1150 0.67 12.64 5.15
C SER A 1150 -0.63 12.94 5.88
N HIS A 1151 -1.15 14.16 5.73
CA HIS A 1151 -2.32 14.60 6.49
C HIS A 1151 -3.56 14.80 5.63
N ASN A 1152 -4.65 14.20 6.06
CA ASN A 1152 -5.96 14.35 5.42
C ASN A 1152 -6.82 15.29 6.26
N ARG A 1153 -7.86 15.85 5.65
CA ARG A 1153 -8.70 16.92 6.18
C ARG A 1153 -10.15 16.44 6.18
N PHE A 1154 -10.80 16.57 7.32
CA PHE A 1154 -12.23 16.43 7.51
C PHE A 1154 -12.79 17.83 7.84
N THR A 1155 -13.72 18.34 7.05
CA THR A 1155 -14.20 19.72 7.19
C THR A 1155 -15.69 19.83 7.49
N THR A 1156 -16.11 20.91 8.13
CA THR A 1156 -17.55 21.28 8.13
C THR A 1156 -17.96 21.66 6.71
N GLN A 1157 -19.25 21.61 6.41
CA GLN A 1157 -19.78 22.41 5.30
C GLN A 1157 -19.54 23.91 5.56
N ARG A 1158 -19.78 24.77 4.57
CA ARG A 1158 -19.53 26.21 4.69
C ARG A 1158 -20.43 26.83 5.75
N TYR A 1159 -19.86 27.70 6.60
CA TYR A 1159 -20.57 28.52 7.59
C TYR A 1159 -20.20 29.99 7.41
N SER A 1160 -21.08 30.91 7.81
CA SER A 1160 -20.81 32.34 7.68
C SER A 1160 -19.91 32.85 8.82
N ILE A 1161 -19.05 33.82 8.51
CA ILE A 1161 -18.12 34.43 9.46
C ILE A 1161 -18.14 35.96 9.34
N GLU A 1162 -18.00 36.65 10.48
CA GLU A 1162 -17.79 38.10 10.52
C GLU A 1162 -16.32 38.47 10.25
N GLU A 1163 -16.09 39.28 9.22
CA GLU A 1163 -14.79 39.87 8.84
C GLU A 1163 -14.07 40.49 10.05
N GLY A 1164 -12.84 40.05 10.33
CA GLY A 1164 -12.01 40.59 11.42
C GLY A 1164 -12.45 40.22 12.84
N ALA A 1165 -13.32 39.22 13.01
CA ALA A 1165 -13.63 38.62 14.31
C ALA A 1165 -12.68 37.45 14.64
N THR A 1166 -12.41 37.21 15.94
CA THR A 1166 -11.58 36.07 16.38
C THR A 1166 -12.46 34.95 16.92
N TYR A 1167 -12.29 33.72 16.44
CA TYR A 1167 -13.01 32.52 16.88
C TYR A 1167 -12.07 31.61 17.67
N GLU A 1168 -12.53 31.15 18.84
CA GLU A 1168 -11.89 30.10 19.63
C GLU A 1168 -12.63 28.79 19.33
N VAL A 1169 -11.94 27.82 18.72
CA VAL A 1169 -12.46 26.49 18.39
C VAL A 1169 -11.94 25.49 19.42
N THR A 1170 -12.83 24.69 20.00
CA THR A 1170 -12.49 23.61 20.93
C THR A 1170 -13.21 22.33 20.53
N PHE A 1171 -12.61 21.16 20.70
CA PHE A 1171 -13.29 19.86 20.60
C PHE A 1171 -12.61 18.79 21.45
N GLN A 1172 -13.25 17.64 21.60
CA GLN A 1172 -12.70 16.45 22.25
C GLN A 1172 -12.18 15.48 21.18
N ALA A 1173 -11.01 14.87 21.42
CA ALA A 1173 -10.47 13.81 20.57
C ALA A 1173 -9.90 12.64 21.40
N LYS A 1174 -10.03 11.42 20.89
CA LYS A 1174 -9.59 10.17 21.53
C LYS A 1174 -9.10 9.19 20.47
N GLY A 1175 -8.09 8.38 20.78
CA GLY A 1175 -7.50 7.41 19.84
C GLY A 1175 -5.98 7.55 19.76
N ASN A 1176 -5.37 7.00 18.71
CA ASN A 1176 -3.94 7.09 18.45
C ASN A 1176 -3.66 7.90 17.18
N GLY A 1177 -2.59 8.70 17.20
CA GLY A 1177 -2.12 9.45 16.03
C GLY A 1177 -1.91 10.93 16.29
N GLU A 1178 -1.90 11.75 15.25
CA GLU A 1178 -1.65 13.20 15.35
C GLU A 1178 -2.77 14.02 14.70
N ILE A 1179 -3.38 14.92 15.47
CA ILE A 1179 -4.52 15.77 15.05
C ILE A 1179 -4.18 17.27 15.20
N ARG A 1180 -4.72 18.11 14.30
CA ARG A 1180 -4.54 19.56 14.26
C ARG A 1180 -5.68 20.27 13.54
N ASN A 1181 -5.77 21.59 13.72
CA ASN A 1181 -6.90 22.40 13.25
C ASN A 1181 -6.46 23.49 12.28
N ALA A 1182 -7.36 23.90 11.39
CA ALA A 1182 -7.24 25.08 10.54
C ALA A 1182 -8.64 25.56 10.13
N MET A 1183 -8.72 26.64 9.35
CA MET A 1183 -9.91 27.05 8.61
C MET A 1183 -9.59 27.09 7.12
N PHE A 1184 -10.53 26.64 6.30
CA PHE A 1184 -10.55 26.88 4.86
C PHE A 1184 -11.44 28.10 4.58
N ALA A 1185 -10.95 29.02 3.76
CA ALA A 1185 -11.76 30.07 3.16
C ALA A 1185 -11.13 30.47 1.81
N GLU A 1186 -11.97 30.64 0.78
CA GLU A 1186 -11.51 31.05 -0.55
C GLU A 1186 -10.76 32.41 -0.48
N GLY A 1187 -9.68 32.53 -1.25
CA GLY A 1187 -8.80 33.70 -1.25
C GLY A 1187 -7.86 33.85 -0.03
N LEU A 1188 -7.88 32.94 0.94
CA LEU A 1188 -7.08 33.07 2.17
C LEU A 1188 -5.59 32.73 1.97
N HIS A 1189 -4.72 33.70 2.24
CA HIS A 1189 -3.25 33.53 2.27
C HIS A 1189 -2.59 32.96 0.99
N GLY A 1190 -3.32 32.91 -0.13
CA GLY A 1190 -2.83 32.37 -1.40
C GLY A 1190 -2.93 30.85 -1.53
N ASN A 1191 -3.38 30.14 -0.49
CA ASN A 1191 -3.56 28.70 -0.49
C ASN A 1191 -4.91 28.26 0.13
N ASN A 1192 -5.82 29.21 0.34
CA ASN A 1192 -7.13 29.06 0.96
C ASN A 1192 -7.15 28.58 2.43
N TYR A 1193 -6.01 28.59 3.13
CA TYR A 1193 -5.89 28.11 4.52
C TYR A 1193 -5.39 29.17 5.51
N SER A 1194 -5.96 29.18 6.71
CA SER A 1194 -5.59 30.06 7.84
C SER A 1194 -4.18 29.88 8.41
N GLY A 1195 -3.41 28.93 7.87
CA GLY A 1195 -2.34 28.25 8.59
C GLY A 1195 -2.90 27.25 9.61
N TYR A 1196 -2.16 26.15 9.79
CA TYR A 1196 -2.53 25.08 10.71
C TYR A 1196 -2.01 25.31 12.13
N SER A 1197 -2.73 24.80 13.12
CA SER A 1197 -2.20 24.62 14.48
C SER A 1197 -1.01 23.65 14.48
N ALA A 1198 -0.26 23.63 15.58
CA ALA A 1198 0.63 22.52 15.85
C ALA A 1198 -0.18 21.21 15.98
N TYR A 1199 0.46 20.08 15.68
CA TYR A 1199 -0.09 18.76 15.95
C TYR A 1199 -0.15 18.50 17.47
N THR A 1200 -1.26 17.90 17.88
CA THR A 1200 -1.44 17.22 19.17
C THR A 1200 -1.33 15.73 18.90
N THR A 1201 -0.33 15.07 19.49
CA THR A 1201 -0.23 13.60 19.46
C THR A 1201 -1.17 13.02 20.51
N LEU A 1202 -2.02 12.08 20.10
CA LEU A 1202 -2.89 11.28 20.94
C LEU A 1202 -2.30 9.88 21.09
N THR A 1203 -2.42 9.32 22.30
CA THR A 1203 -1.89 7.99 22.65
C THR A 1203 -2.90 7.24 23.53
N GLY A 1204 -4.07 6.95 22.96
CA GLY A 1204 -5.04 6.00 23.53
C GLY A 1204 -6.30 6.62 24.14
N GLY A 1205 -6.84 5.90 25.13
CA GLY A 1205 -8.29 5.82 25.39
C GLY A 1205 -8.97 6.96 26.17
N ASP A 1206 -8.26 8.01 26.59
CA ASP A 1206 -8.86 9.15 27.30
C ASP A 1206 -9.15 10.33 26.34
N TRP A 1207 -10.37 10.85 26.41
CA TRP A 1207 -10.77 12.03 25.66
C TRP A 1207 -9.98 13.28 26.07
N THR A 1208 -9.36 13.90 25.07
CA THR A 1208 -8.47 15.06 25.20
C THR A 1208 -9.09 16.30 24.54
N GLU A 1209 -9.24 17.37 25.31
CA GLU A 1209 -9.73 18.66 24.83
C GLU A 1209 -8.63 19.42 24.05
N ILE A 1210 -8.92 19.79 22.81
CA ILE A 1210 -8.01 20.53 21.91
C ILE A 1210 -8.63 21.90 21.62
N THR A 1211 -7.89 22.98 21.89
CA THR A 1211 -8.34 24.37 21.71
C THR A 1211 -7.39 25.16 20.81
N TRP A 1212 -7.93 26.00 19.92
CA TRP A 1212 -7.18 26.87 18.99
C TRP A 1212 -7.91 28.20 18.72
N GLU A 1213 -7.16 29.28 18.50
CA GLU A 1213 -7.71 30.62 18.17
C GLU A 1213 -7.41 30.98 16.69
N TYR A 1214 -8.43 31.49 15.99
CA TYR A 1214 -8.42 31.91 14.58
C TYR A 1214 -8.91 33.35 14.41
N GLU A 1215 -8.27 34.17 13.57
CA GLU A 1215 -8.75 35.53 13.22
C GLU A 1215 -9.32 35.53 11.78
N ALA A 1216 -10.59 35.91 11.63
CA ALA A 1216 -11.29 35.94 10.35
C ALA A 1216 -10.66 36.97 9.39
N PRO A 1217 -10.11 36.55 8.24
CA PRO A 1217 -9.05 37.28 7.54
C PRO A 1217 -9.54 38.22 6.42
N GLY A 1218 -10.84 38.26 6.14
CA GLY A 1218 -11.40 39.04 5.03
C GLY A 1218 -12.67 38.43 4.40
N SER A 1219 -12.85 37.11 4.54
CA SER A 1219 -14.00 36.38 4.00
C SER A 1219 -15.27 36.53 4.86
N THR A 1220 -16.43 36.29 4.23
CA THR A 1220 -17.76 36.15 4.86
C THR A 1220 -18.19 34.70 5.08
N GLU A 1221 -17.46 33.71 4.56
CA GLU A 1221 -17.71 32.28 4.76
C GLU A 1221 -16.40 31.48 4.97
N ALA A 1222 -16.50 30.33 5.66
CA ALA A 1222 -15.38 29.41 5.88
C ALA A 1222 -15.86 27.99 6.25
N GLU A 1223 -14.98 27.01 6.09
CA GLU A 1223 -15.12 25.66 6.65
C GLU A 1223 -14.11 25.48 7.79
N LEU A 1224 -14.52 24.85 8.90
CA LEU A 1224 -13.59 24.40 9.93
C LEU A 1224 -12.90 23.13 9.44
N ILE A 1225 -11.57 23.07 9.56
CA ILE A 1225 -10.76 21.89 9.26
C ILE A 1225 -10.33 21.20 10.55
N ILE A 1226 -10.62 19.91 10.62
CA ILE A 1226 -9.96 18.95 11.50
C ILE A 1226 -9.04 18.11 10.61
N SER A 1227 -7.77 17.98 10.97
CA SER A 1227 -6.79 17.30 10.11
C SER A 1227 -5.91 16.34 10.91
N LEU A 1228 -5.77 15.13 10.40
CA LEU A 1228 -5.20 13.98 11.08
C LEU A 1228 -4.15 13.26 10.23
N ARG A 1229 -3.27 12.51 10.88
CA ARG A 1229 -2.27 11.60 10.27
C ARG A 1229 -1.75 10.61 11.31
N ASN A 1230 -1.03 9.58 10.84
CA ASN A 1230 -0.38 8.57 11.68
C ASN A 1230 -1.36 7.88 12.66
N THR A 1231 -2.62 7.68 12.27
CA THR A 1231 -3.55 6.89 13.10
C THR A 1231 -3.22 5.40 13.00
N ASP A 1232 -3.79 4.61 13.89
CA ASP A 1232 -4.01 3.18 13.64
C ASP A 1232 -5.35 2.97 12.91
N ALA A 1233 -5.68 1.71 12.63
CA ALA A 1233 -6.95 1.30 12.02
C ALA A 1233 -8.19 1.67 12.86
N ASP A 1234 -8.03 1.83 14.19
CA ASP A 1234 -9.08 2.31 15.09
C ASP A 1234 -9.30 3.83 14.97
N GLY A 1235 -8.33 4.58 14.42
CA GLY A 1235 -8.47 5.98 14.06
C GLY A 1235 -8.49 6.96 15.24
N ILE A 1236 -8.96 8.18 14.96
CA ILE A 1236 -9.22 9.21 15.96
C ILE A 1236 -10.72 9.52 16.00
N LEU A 1237 -11.32 9.30 17.16
CA LEU A 1237 -12.66 9.76 17.50
C LEU A 1237 -12.63 11.27 17.78
N VAL A 1238 -13.61 12.00 17.25
CA VAL A 1238 -13.79 13.44 17.40
C VAL A 1238 -15.24 13.72 17.81
N ASP A 1239 -15.41 14.58 18.83
CA ASP A 1239 -16.73 14.93 19.38
C ASP A 1239 -16.75 16.34 20.01
N ASN A 1240 -17.95 16.89 20.24
CA ASN A 1240 -18.25 18.14 20.94
C ASN A 1240 -17.44 19.37 20.48
N VAL A 1241 -17.61 19.73 19.21
CA VAL A 1241 -16.98 20.89 18.57
C VAL A 1241 -17.65 22.20 18.99
N GLU A 1242 -17.05 22.94 19.93
CA GLU A 1242 -17.52 24.26 20.36
C GLU A 1242 -16.76 25.39 19.66
N ILE A 1243 -17.48 26.35 19.08
CA ILE A 1243 -16.90 27.53 18.43
C ILE A 1243 -17.40 28.80 19.12
N THR A 1244 -16.49 29.51 19.80
CA THR A 1244 -16.80 30.75 20.53
C THR A 1244 -16.21 31.98 19.83
N LYS A 1245 -17.08 32.86 19.38
CA LYS A 1245 -16.71 34.18 18.82
C LYS A 1245 -16.23 35.12 19.93
N THR A 1246 -14.94 35.41 19.97
CA THR A 1246 -14.30 36.36 20.88
C THR A 1246 -14.25 37.76 20.25
N SER A 1247 -14.79 38.76 20.96
CA SER A 1247 -14.97 40.11 20.42
C SER A 1247 -13.72 40.99 20.53
N ASN A 1248 -13.41 41.72 19.45
CA ASN A 1248 -12.30 42.67 19.22
C ASN A 1248 -11.87 43.57 20.40
#